data_AF-A0A7V2N299-F1
#
_entry.id   AF-A0A7V2N299-F1
#
_cell.length_a   1.000
_cell.length_b   1.000
_cell.length_c   1.000
_cell.angle_alpha   90.00
_cell.angle_beta   90.00
_cell.angle_gamma   90.00
#
_symmetry.space_group_name_H-M   'P 1'
#
loop_
_entity.id
_entity.type
_entity.pdbx_description
1 polymer ?
#
loop_
_entity_poly.entity_id
_entity_poly.type
_entity_poly.pdbx_seq_one_letter_code
_entity_poly.pdbx_strand_id
1 'polypeptide(L)'
;MPGMIRKNPVPGPDTGRSVITDGRVEITIDYEVVDLEFLDPEYYPTRSPMAFIDPTTGLPAYMYSDRYCFLQTYTICNVDPNSQPLTGLEFYQMLHSHGADEYGPAVSSTYATIAPEDALQYYVPYNPVHQVGNFRYDVTQWNDIDRTGATTGQTHNDYVGFSSTREPDWVDNDVYRGHRSPNTIYKPPAGTHLHIEDRLLNGNPAIYYDEVAGAMGWSLGALNSNETVSITVAFMFGQEQEPITAPVELVKMDDLPPETEVRPGDEITYTICWENLSQDAAQDVVLVDYLPEGVTYPGGSWSFDPNFTPIPPEPGYDPGFHSYTWELGTIEPSGTGCVQITVMVNDRAEPGLVLENKARLVTSNMGAVQVHWLTPVACWAEGPIHVDARATGKNTGVSWQDAYTDLQRALARAAAGCGAEIHIAAGTYRPGRGTQDTFRIPDGVSVYGGYRGGRTNPDGRDIRRYKTILTGLINPTTRNDTVVTMGDNTLLDGVIVEQGEQRGVYVVGASIDIQDCTVRRITGIGGIGVEVEGSVVSARRLRAIENVDGLYAKAGSLLVLENSLILNNAHYGVRALESGLTLTNSVVARNGLAGSGYYGLSIALPSQIPDIHNNTVVHNRNEGLFFFDSDPNNPKSPDIQSCILWYNNAGGRQMAGCGFRRYSCVYDPNDPTGQDYTPDVYGNFSGNPRFAYADCTDPNALLNVHLAADSPCINAGNPALSYEGQRDIDNEGRVLGGRVDIGADEVDPACADVFSALDWNADGVVNLHEFNFFSRAWLTTDPNNPICDPNHPGYVSDPNALGYVSETDKLRFDAKCDLDADLDVDLEDLALFLEHWLWQACWRRVSGGMFPLSMDAGGQTLEALAGADAASLTLEGDFAVAYEPWDLSRRAALAQILAFLKDIEPDYPDPERLRLLQECLIEEAKILREPNVGLDLPKQF
;
A
#
# COMPACT_ATOMS: atom_id res chain seq x y z
N MET A 1 0.90 -39.62 22.46
CA MET A 1 -0.29 -40.24 21.81
C MET A 1 0.16 -41.21 20.73
N PRO A 2 -0.50 -42.37 20.54
CA PRO A 2 -0.26 -43.25 19.39
C PRO A 2 -1.18 -42.87 18.22
N GLY A 3 -0.63 -42.41 17.09
CA GLY A 3 -1.43 -42.15 15.88
C GLY A 3 -0.89 -41.14 14.86
N MET A 4 0.04 -40.25 15.24
CA MET A 4 0.60 -39.25 14.31
C MET A 4 1.45 -39.91 13.21
N ILE A 5 1.08 -39.70 11.96
CA ILE A 5 1.91 -40.08 10.80
C ILE A 5 2.88 -38.93 10.52
N ARG A 6 4.15 -39.10 10.88
CA ARG A 6 5.20 -38.13 10.53
C ARG A 6 5.68 -38.37 9.09
N LYS A 7 5.61 -37.34 8.25
CA LYS A 7 6.31 -37.28 6.95
C LYS A 7 7.26 -36.10 6.98
N ASN A 8 8.55 -36.36 7.16
CA ASN A 8 9.57 -35.33 7.07
C ASN A 8 10.07 -35.27 5.61
N PRO A 9 10.06 -34.11 4.93
CA PRO A 9 10.80 -33.91 3.69
C PRO A 9 12.31 -33.87 3.95
N VAL A 10 13.12 -33.91 2.89
CA VAL A 10 14.58 -33.79 2.98
C VAL A 10 14.95 -32.30 3.12
N PRO A 11 15.61 -31.85 4.21
CA PRO A 11 15.98 -30.45 4.39
C PRO A 11 17.25 -30.05 3.62
N GLY A 12 17.50 -28.74 3.52
CA GLY A 12 18.82 -28.19 3.20
C GLY A 12 19.70 -28.07 4.46
N PRO A 13 20.85 -27.35 4.38
CA PRO A 13 21.60 -26.95 5.57
C PRO A 13 20.72 -26.15 6.54
N ASP A 14 21.00 -26.27 7.84
CA ASP A 14 20.50 -25.45 8.95
C ASP A 14 18.95 -25.26 9.06
N THR A 15 18.15 -26.02 8.29
CA THR A 15 16.68 -25.98 8.28
C THR A 15 16.06 -27.36 8.52
N GLY A 16 14.77 -27.39 8.90
CA GLY A 16 14.03 -28.64 9.12
C GLY A 16 12.52 -28.47 9.02
N ARG A 17 11.78 -29.57 8.90
CA ARG A 17 10.31 -29.59 8.96
C ARG A 17 9.77 -30.84 9.63
N SER A 18 8.84 -30.63 10.57
CA SER A 18 7.98 -31.66 11.16
C SER A 18 6.53 -31.39 10.80
N VAL A 19 5.71 -32.44 10.69
CA VAL A 19 4.26 -32.31 10.53
C VAL A 19 3.56 -33.18 11.57
N ILE A 20 2.62 -32.59 12.29
CA ILE A 20 1.80 -33.20 13.34
C ILE A 20 0.34 -33.03 12.96
N THR A 21 -0.46 -34.10 12.99
CA THR A 21 -1.91 -34.00 12.76
C THR A 21 -2.70 -34.96 13.65
N ASP A 22 -3.93 -34.57 14.01
CA ASP A 22 -4.94 -35.41 14.66
C ASP A 22 -6.07 -35.85 13.70
N GLY A 23 -6.01 -35.43 12.43
CA GLY A 23 -7.05 -35.66 11.41
C GLY A 23 -8.10 -34.56 11.27
N ARG A 24 -8.02 -33.47 12.04
CA ARG A 24 -8.80 -32.23 11.84
C ARG A 24 -7.92 -30.98 11.83
N VAL A 25 -6.85 -30.98 12.63
CA VAL A 25 -5.78 -29.99 12.62
C VAL A 25 -4.51 -30.62 12.05
N GLU A 26 -3.77 -29.89 11.23
CA GLU A 26 -2.38 -30.18 10.89
C GLU A 26 -1.50 -29.01 11.29
N ILE A 27 -0.47 -29.27 12.09
CA ILE A 27 0.56 -28.31 12.47
C ILE A 27 1.84 -28.69 11.73
N THR A 28 2.21 -27.88 10.76
CA THR A 28 3.56 -27.91 10.19
C THR A 28 4.45 -27.05 11.07
N ILE A 29 5.55 -27.62 11.56
CA ILE A 29 6.59 -26.92 12.30
C ILE A 29 7.80 -26.84 11.39
N ASP A 30 8.08 -25.65 10.88
CA ASP A 30 9.32 -25.31 10.21
C ASP A 30 10.36 -24.88 11.25
N TYR A 31 11.61 -25.31 11.07
CA TYR A 31 12.74 -25.01 11.95
C TYR A 31 13.87 -24.38 11.14
N GLU A 32 14.56 -23.42 11.70
CA GLU A 32 15.75 -22.81 11.12
C GLU A 32 16.73 -22.42 12.23
N VAL A 33 18.01 -22.77 12.07
CA VAL A 33 19.09 -22.41 12.98
C VAL A 33 19.71 -21.11 12.48
N VAL A 34 19.67 -20.08 13.32
CA VAL A 34 20.23 -18.77 13.00
C VAL A 34 21.53 -18.57 13.79
N ASP A 35 22.59 -18.18 13.07
CA ASP A 35 23.87 -17.80 13.65
C ASP A 35 23.87 -16.30 13.97
N LEU A 36 23.85 -15.92 15.25
CA LEU A 36 23.71 -14.53 15.66
C LEU A 36 25.00 -13.71 15.49
N GLU A 37 26.15 -14.36 15.31
CA GLU A 37 27.46 -13.75 15.13
C GLU A 37 27.53 -12.79 13.93
N PHE A 38 26.57 -12.89 13.00
CA PHE A 38 26.57 -12.17 11.74
C PHE A 38 25.94 -10.76 11.79
N LEU A 39 25.40 -10.34 12.94
CA LEU A 39 24.44 -9.22 12.99
C LEU A 39 25.05 -7.87 13.41
N ASP A 40 26.25 -7.86 14.00
CA ASP A 40 27.07 -6.65 14.22
C ASP A 40 28.56 -7.02 14.38
N PRO A 41 29.47 -6.58 13.49
CA PRO A 41 30.91 -6.86 13.59
C PRO A 41 31.69 -5.93 14.54
N GLU A 42 31.11 -4.82 15.02
CA GLU A 42 31.76 -3.91 16.00
C GLU A 42 31.48 -4.29 17.46
N TYR A 43 30.43 -5.08 17.74
CA TYR A 43 29.96 -5.37 19.10
C TYR A 43 29.84 -6.88 19.42
N TYR A 44 30.99 -7.51 19.72
CA TYR A 44 31.01 -8.80 20.43
C TYR A 44 30.97 -8.60 21.96
N PRO A 45 30.21 -9.42 22.73
CA PRO A 45 29.33 -10.49 22.28
C PRO A 45 27.95 -9.97 21.87
N THR A 46 27.46 -10.48 20.73
CA THR A 46 26.18 -10.09 20.13
C THR A 46 25.02 -10.26 21.13
N ARG A 47 24.20 -9.21 21.30
CA ARG A 47 23.04 -9.24 22.19
C ARG A 47 22.02 -10.28 21.73
N SER A 48 21.46 -11.03 22.67
CA SER A 48 20.34 -11.93 22.41
C SER A 48 19.12 -11.18 21.86
N PRO A 49 18.29 -11.81 20.98
CA PRO A 49 16.94 -11.33 20.66
C PRO A 49 15.95 -11.45 21.84
N MET A 50 16.42 -11.82 23.04
CA MET A 50 15.63 -11.90 24.27
C MET A 50 16.26 -11.04 25.38
N ALA A 51 15.43 -10.23 26.03
CA ALA A 51 15.73 -9.61 27.31
C ALA A 51 15.14 -10.42 28.47
N PHE A 52 15.52 -10.06 29.69
CA PHE A 52 14.86 -10.50 30.91
C PHE A 52 14.76 -9.35 31.92
N ILE A 53 13.93 -9.52 32.95
CA ILE A 53 13.91 -8.59 34.09
C ILE A 53 14.73 -9.21 35.21
N ASP A 54 15.83 -8.55 35.60
CA ASP A 54 16.64 -9.04 36.73
C ASP A 54 15.83 -8.95 38.03
N PRO A 55 15.54 -10.08 38.72
CA PRO A 55 14.73 -10.08 39.93
C PRO A 55 15.40 -9.35 41.11
N THR A 56 16.73 -9.11 41.04
CA THR A 56 17.48 -8.43 42.11
C THR A 56 17.43 -6.92 41.99
N THR A 57 17.56 -6.37 40.77
CA THR A 57 17.52 -4.92 40.52
C THR A 57 16.15 -4.40 40.07
N GLY A 58 15.29 -5.28 39.54
CA GLY A 58 14.01 -4.92 38.92
C GLY A 58 14.16 -4.21 37.56
N LEU A 59 15.35 -4.29 36.95
CA LEU A 59 15.68 -3.62 35.69
C LEU A 59 15.84 -4.63 34.55
N PRO A 60 15.65 -4.22 33.28
CA PRO A 60 15.98 -5.05 32.14
C PRO A 60 17.47 -5.37 32.10
N ALA A 61 17.79 -6.60 31.73
CA ALA A 61 19.14 -7.08 31.44
C ALA A 61 19.13 -7.98 30.20
N TYR A 62 20.31 -8.20 29.61
CA TYR A 62 20.48 -8.95 28.38
C TYR A 62 20.96 -10.36 28.66
N MET A 63 20.47 -11.29 27.84
CA MET A 63 20.97 -12.65 27.76
C MET A 63 22.16 -12.72 26.78
N TYR A 64 23.18 -13.55 27.06
CA TYR A 64 24.24 -13.86 26.11
C TYR A 64 23.97 -15.22 25.49
N SER A 65 23.82 -15.25 24.15
CA SER A 65 23.59 -16.49 23.42
C SER A 65 24.84 -17.36 23.42
N ASP A 66 24.67 -18.69 23.45
CA ASP A 66 25.68 -19.64 22.96
C ASP A 66 25.72 -19.61 21.41
N ARG A 67 25.81 -18.40 20.85
CA ARG A 67 25.81 -18.01 19.42
C ARG A 67 24.55 -18.30 18.59
N TYR A 68 23.89 -19.44 18.77
CA TYR A 68 22.77 -19.85 17.90
C TYR A 68 21.41 -19.61 18.56
N CYS A 69 20.42 -19.20 17.75
CA CYS A 69 19.00 -19.32 18.10
C CYS A 69 18.25 -20.18 17.09
N PHE A 70 17.08 -20.69 17.49
CA PHE A 70 16.24 -21.56 16.67
C PHE A 70 14.93 -20.84 16.37
N LEU A 71 14.75 -20.41 15.13
CA LEU A 71 13.44 -19.98 14.64
C LEU A 71 12.56 -21.21 14.45
N GLN A 72 11.36 -21.17 15.04
CA GLN A 72 10.34 -22.18 14.84
C GLN A 72 9.04 -21.52 14.45
N THR A 73 8.48 -21.91 13.31
CA THR A 73 7.16 -21.44 12.86
C THR A 73 6.16 -22.57 12.86
N TYR A 74 5.15 -22.43 13.71
CA TYR A 74 4.03 -23.33 13.86
C TYR A 74 2.90 -22.90 12.93
N THR A 75 2.86 -23.45 11.71
CA THR A 75 1.79 -23.21 10.74
C THR A 75 0.66 -24.22 10.97
N ILE A 76 -0.45 -23.74 11.52
CA ILE A 76 -1.62 -24.52 11.94
C ILE A 76 -2.70 -24.42 10.88
N CYS A 77 -3.02 -25.54 10.23
CA CYS A 77 -3.99 -25.69 9.16
C CYS A 77 -5.24 -26.46 9.64
N ASN A 78 -6.43 -26.00 9.24
CA ASN A 78 -7.64 -26.81 9.35
C ASN A 78 -7.72 -27.81 8.17
N VAL A 79 -7.52 -29.09 8.47
CA VAL A 79 -7.57 -30.21 7.51
C VAL A 79 -8.80 -31.11 7.73
N ASP A 80 -9.87 -30.60 8.36
CA ASP A 80 -11.08 -31.37 8.62
C ASP A 80 -11.65 -32.00 7.33
N PRO A 81 -11.75 -33.34 7.24
CA PRO A 81 -12.18 -34.02 6.01
C PRO A 81 -13.66 -33.77 5.65
N ASN A 82 -14.42 -33.10 6.51
CA ASN A 82 -15.81 -32.70 6.31
C ASN A 82 -15.94 -31.17 6.08
N SER A 83 -14.81 -30.47 5.88
CA SER A 83 -14.71 -29.02 5.66
C SER A 83 -15.43 -28.16 6.70
N GLN A 84 -15.50 -28.64 7.95
CA GLN A 84 -16.07 -27.86 9.05
C GLN A 84 -15.07 -26.82 9.57
N PRO A 85 -15.53 -25.61 9.93
CA PRO A 85 -14.65 -24.64 10.60
C PRO A 85 -14.26 -25.14 11.99
N LEU A 86 -13.01 -24.91 12.36
CA LEU A 86 -12.52 -25.03 13.72
C LEU A 86 -12.75 -23.69 14.43
N THR A 87 -13.17 -23.70 15.68
CA THR A 87 -13.54 -22.48 16.43
C THR A 87 -13.07 -22.57 17.87
N GLY A 88 -12.60 -21.46 18.44
CA GLY A 88 -12.03 -21.44 19.80
C GLY A 88 -10.65 -22.08 19.84
N LEU A 89 -9.87 -21.91 18.77
CA LEU A 89 -8.50 -22.43 18.70
C LEU A 89 -7.58 -21.54 19.56
N GLU A 90 -6.79 -22.17 20.42
CA GLU A 90 -5.75 -21.53 21.24
C GLU A 90 -4.43 -22.28 21.01
N PHE A 91 -3.31 -21.55 21.02
CA PHE A 91 -1.97 -22.11 20.97
C PHE A 91 -1.19 -21.67 22.21
N TYR A 92 -0.40 -22.58 22.78
CA TYR A 92 0.39 -22.35 23.98
C TYR A 92 1.82 -22.84 23.78
N GLN A 93 2.78 -22.00 24.14
CA GLN A 93 4.19 -22.36 24.24
C GLN A 93 4.64 -22.22 25.71
N MET A 94 5.34 -23.23 26.20
CA MET A 94 5.75 -23.34 27.61
C MET A 94 7.22 -23.71 27.68
N LEU A 95 7.90 -23.29 28.75
CA LEU A 95 9.23 -23.75 29.11
C LEU A 95 9.13 -24.85 30.15
N HIS A 96 9.76 -25.99 29.86
CA HIS A 96 9.77 -27.16 30.72
C HIS A 96 11.15 -27.34 31.34
N SER A 97 11.14 -27.79 32.61
CA SER A 97 12.26 -28.22 33.45
C SER A 97 13.16 -27.12 34.01
N HIS A 98 13.87 -27.49 35.07
CA HIS A 98 15.14 -26.86 35.40
C HIS A 98 16.07 -26.90 34.19
N GLY A 99 16.89 -25.86 34.02
CA GLY A 99 17.85 -25.71 32.92
C GLY A 99 19.04 -26.68 33.08
N ALA A 100 20.24 -26.14 33.27
CA ALA A 100 21.44 -26.98 33.36
C ALA A 100 21.58 -27.80 34.67
N ASP A 101 20.78 -27.52 35.70
CA ASP A 101 20.75 -28.30 36.95
C ASP A 101 19.36 -28.85 37.26
N GLU A 102 19.10 -30.09 36.84
CA GLU A 102 17.86 -30.85 37.13
C GLU A 102 17.54 -30.93 38.64
N TYR A 103 18.52 -30.74 39.53
CA TYR A 103 18.39 -30.88 40.98
C TYR A 103 18.10 -29.56 41.73
N GLY A 104 17.85 -28.47 41.02
CA GLY A 104 17.55 -27.16 41.60
C GLY A 104 16.37 -27.18 42.59
N PRO A 105 16.37 -26.33 43.64
CA PRO A 105 15.25 -26.26 44.59
C PRO A 105 14.01 -25.51 44.03
N ALA A 106 14.19 -24.74 42.95
CA ALA A 106 13.14 -24.04 42.23
C ALA A 106 13.63 -23.56 40.84
N VAL A 107 12.69 -23.42 39.90
CA VAL A 107 12.86 -22.59 38.70
C VAL A 107 12.09 -21.29 38.84
N SER A 108 12.64 -20.22 38.28
CA SER A 108 12.04 -18.89 38.21
C SER A 108 11.94 -18.46 36.75
N SER A 109 10.93 -17.66 36.41
CA SER A 109 10.83 -17.06 35.09
C SER A 109 10.46 -15.57 35.14
N THR A 110 10.78 -14.85 34.07
CA THR A 110 10.28 -13.49 33.87
C THR A 110 9.75 -13.30 32.46
N TYR A 111 8.79 -12.38 32.35
CA TYR A 111 8.33 -11.82 31.09
C TYR A 111 8.90 -10.42 30.90
N ALA A 112 9.54 -10.18 29.77
CA ALA A 112 9.97 -8.87 29.33
C ALA A 112 9.23 -8.45 28.06
N THR A 113 8.88 -7.16 27.97
CA THR A 113 8.32 -6.51 26.77
C THR A 113 9.26 -5.44 26.19
N ILE A 114 10.47 -5.37 26.74
CA ILE A 114 11.47 -4.33 26.48
C ILE A 114 12.30 -4.81 25.30
N ALA A 115 12.20 -4.12 24.18
CA ALA A 115 13.01 -4.36 23.00
C ALA A 115 14.38 -3.68 23.16
N PRO A 116 15.50 -4.42 23.36
CA PRO A 116 16.79 -3.98 22.82
C PRO A 116 16.72 -3.85 21.29
N GLU A 117 17.85 -3.49 20.67
CA GLU A 117 18.08 -3.79 19.26
C GLU A 117 17.84 -5.29 19.03
N ASP A 118 16.74 -5.61 18.36
CA ASP A 118 16.39 -6.98 17.98
C ASP A 118 17.39 -7.44 16.92
N ALA A 119 18.31 -8.32 17.31
CA ALA A 119 19.34 -8.83 16.41
C ALA A 119 18.72 -9.41 15.12
N LEU A 120 17.53 -10.02 15.21
CA LEU A 120 16.84 -10.63 14.07
C LEU A 120 15.99 -9.63 13.26
N GLN A 121 16.02 -8.33 13.58
CA GLN A 121 15.22 -7.30 12.89
C GLN A 121 15.49 -7.20 11.39
N TYR A 122 16.74 -7.43 10.98
CA TYR A 122 17.16 -7.39 9.58
C TYR A 122 17.57 -8.77 9.05
N TYR A 123 17.34 -9.84 9.83
CA TYR A 123 17.59 -11.19 9.37
C TYR A 123 16.65 -11.54 8.22
N VAL A 124 17.15 -12.24 7.21
CA VAL A 124 16.36 -12.75 6.09
C VAL A 124 16.34 -14.27 6.20
N PRO A 125 15.23 -14.89 6.67
CA PRO A 125 15.19 -16.32 6.89
C PRO A 125 15.33 -17.11 5.58
N TYR A 126 16.04 -18.24 5.63
CA TYR A 126 16.14 -19.17 4.50
C TYR A 126 14.77 -19.74 4.12
N ASN A 127 13.90 -19.96 5.10
CA ASN A 127 12.52 -20.35 4.92
C ASN A 127 11.59 -19.15 5.18
N PRO A 128 10.99 -18.53 4.15
CA PRO A 128 10.20 -17.29 4.27
C PRO A 128 8.86 -17.46 5.02
N VAL A 129 8.58 -18.65 5.57
CA VAL A 129 7.52 -18.88 6.55
C VAL A 129 7.84 -18.23 7.90
N HIS A 130 9.13 -18.08 8.24
CA HIS A 130 9.57 -17.45 9.48
C HIS A 130 9.28 -15.95 9.45
N GLN A 131 8.58 -15.47 10.48
CA GLN A 131 8.43 -14.05 10.75
C GLN A 131 9.52 -13.62 11.72
N VAL A 132 10.30 -12.62 11.32
CA VAL A 132 11.39 -12.07 12.11
C VAL A 132 11.28 -10.54 12.19
N GLY A 133 11.96 -9.96 13.16
CA GLY A 133 11.76 -8.58 13.58
C GLY A 133 10.63 -8.40 14.59
N ASN A 134 10.85 -7.50 15.54
CA ASN A 134 10.01 -7.27 16.72
C ASN A 134 9.96 -8.48 17.67
N PHE A 135 11.04 -9.26 17.78
CA PHE A 135 11.24 -10.14 18.93
C PHE A 135 11.44 -9.27 20.18
N ARG A 136 10.42 -9.27 21.04
CA ARG A 136 10.37 -8.44 22.25
C ARG A 136 9.42 -8.97 23.32
N TYR A 137 8.73 -10.07 23.05
CA TYR A 137 7.77 -10.68 23.97
C TYR A 137 8.45 -11.91 24.52
N ASP A 138 9.27 -11.70 25.55
CA ASP A 138 10.31 -12.65 25.95
C ASP A 138 9.89 -13.35 27.23
N VAL A 139 9.84 -14.68 27.22
CA VAL A 139 9.76 -15.48 28.44
C VAL A 139 11.06 -16.22 28.62
N THR A 140 11.74 -15.96 29.74
CA THR A 140 13.03 -16.55 30.12
C THR A 140 12.88 -17.30 31.44
N GLN A 141 13.52 -18.46 31.57
CA GLN A 141 13.47 -19.35 32.72
C GLN A 141 14.88 -19.81 33.12
N TRP A 142 15.16 -19.82 34.43
CA TRP A 142 16.44 -20.22 35.03
C TRP A 142 16.25 -20.90 36.38
N ASN A 143 17.33 -21.47 36.91
CA ASN A 143 17.37 -22.13 38.21
C ASN A 143 17.75 -21.14 39.32
N ASP A 144 17.17 -21.29 40.52
CA ASP A 144 17.30 -20.41 41.71
C ASP A 144 16.36 -19.18 41.76
N ILE A 145 16.12 -18.72 42.98
CA ILE A 145 15.22 -17.64 43.40
C ILE A 145 15.99 -16.38 43.81
N ASP A 146 17.14 -16.54 44.47
CA ASP A 146 17.76 -15.46 45.25
C ASP A 146 19.08 -14.93 44.65
N ARG A 147 19.60 -15.50 43.55
CA ARG A 147 20.76 -15.00 42.74
C ARG A 147 22.08 -14.73 43.48
N THR A 148 22.16 -14.98 44.78
CA THR A 148 23.30 -14.61 45.64
C THR A 148 24.44 -15.65 45.67
N GLY A 149 24.35 -16.72 44.86
CA GLY A 149 25.40 -17.75 44.74
C GLY A 149 25.69 -18.51 46.05
N ALA A 150 24.71 -18.60 46.95
CA ALA A 150 24.97 -18.81 48.37
C ALA A 150 24.85 -20.26 48.89
N THR A 151 24.41 -21.24 48.07
CA THR A 151 24.02 -22.57 48.60
C THR A 151 24.62 -23.80 47.90
N THR A 152 25.04 -23.73 46.64
CA THR A 152 25.82 -24.81 45.99
C THR A 152 26.93 -24.23 45.12
N GLY A 153 28.09 -24.90 45.10
CA GLY A 153 29.29 -24.43 44.38
C GLY A 153 29.23 -24.70 42.87
N GLN A 154 28.12 -24.37 42.22
CA GLN A 154 27.91 -24.48 40.78
C GLN A 154 28.10 -23.11 40.13
N THR A 155 28.77 -23.08 38.98
CA THR A 155 29.21 -21.85 38.28
C THR A 155 28.42 -21.58 36.99
N HIS A 156 27.26 -22.21 36.85
CA HIS A 156 26.43 -22.19 35.64
C HIS A 156 25.09 -21.53 35.94
N ASN A 157 24.92 -20.31 35.44
CA ASN A 157 23.66 -19.57 35.46
C ASN A 157 22.99 -19.69 34.09
N ASP A 158 22.82 -20.93 33.65
CA ASP A 158 22.34 -21.25 32.31
C ASP A 158 20.81 -21.08 32.25
N TYR A 159 20.31 -20.43 31.20
CA TYR A 159 18.89 -20.14 31.02
C TYR A 159 18.34 -20.77 29.74
N VAL A 160 17.02 -20.92 29.69
CA VAL A 160 16.25 -21.19 28.48
C VAL A 160 15.22 -20.09 28.29
N GLY A 161 15.03 -19.64 27.05
CA GLY A 161 14.00 -18.67 26.74
C GLY A 161 13.40 -18.84 25.36
N PHE A 162 12.27 -18.17 25.15
CA PHE A 162 11.74 -17.94 23.82
C PHE A 162 11.14 -16.54 23.71
N SER A 163 11.37 -15.90 22.56
CA SER A 163 10.69 -14.66 22.15
C SER A 163 9.65 -14.94 21.08
N SER A 164 8.63 -14.11 21.03
CA SER A 164 7.65 -14.04 19.94
C SER A 164 7.70 -12.67 19.27
N THR A 165 7.42 -12.62 17.96
CA THR A 165 7.16 -11.37 17.24
C THR A 165 5.74 -10.84 17.46
N ARG A 166 4.81 -11.74 17.87
CA ARG A 166 3.39 -11.47 18.14
C ARG A 166 3.11 -11.45 19.64
N GLU A 167 2.45 -10.40 20.10
CA GLU A 167 2.00 -10.27 21.49
C GLU A 167 1.15 -11.47 21.93
N PRO A 168 1.44 -12.09 23.08
CA PRO A 168 0.62 -13.14 23.67
C PRO A 168 -0.68 -12.59 24.27
N ASP A 169 -1.79 -13.27 24.02
CA ASP A 169 -3.08 -13.00 24.67
C ASP A 169 -3.05 -13.38 26.17
N TRP A 170 -2.17 -14.31 26.55
CA TRP A 170 -1.90 -14.67 27.95
C TRP A 170 -0.41 -14.91 28.19
N VAL A 171 0.10 -14.36 29.29
CA VAL A 171 1.42 -14.66 29.84
C VAL A 171 1.23 -15.22 31.23
N ASP A 172 2.04 -16.22 31.57
CA ASP A 172 2.14 -16.71 32.93
C ASP A 172 3.61 -16.97 33.26
N ASN A 173 4.11 -16.23 34.24
CA ASN A 173 5.50 -16.27 34.67
C ASN A 173 5.55 -16.16 36.21
N ASP A 174 6.00 -17.21 36.89
CA ASP A 174 6.06 -17.30 38.35
C ASP A 174 7.24 -18.22 38.78
N VAL A 175 7.45 -18.39 40.08
CA VAL A 175 8.45 -19.30 40.64
C VAL A 175 7.84 -20.67 40.93
N TYR A 176 8.26 -21.70 40.19
CA TYR A 176 7.94 -23.09 40.52
C TYR A 176 8.87 -23.59 41.63
N ARG A 177 8.37 -23.60 42.87
CA ARG A 177 9.12 -24.02 44.06
C ARG A 177 9.02 -25.53 44.30
N GLY A 178 9.63 -26.33 43.42
CA GLY A 178 9.64 -27.77 43.55
C GLY A 178 10.64 -28.49 42.65
N HIS A 179 10.84 -29.76 42.95
CA HIS A 179 11.58 -30.74 42.16
C HIS A 179 10.76 -32.03 42.11
N ARG A 180 10.68 -32.68 40.94
CA ARG A 180 9.93 -33.92 40.71
C ARG A 180 10.57 -35.14 41.39
N SER A 181 10.42 -35.25 42.71
CA SER A 181 10.73 -36.50 43.40
C SER A 181 9.66 -37.55 43.11
N PRO A 182 10.00 -38.81 42.72
CA PRO A 182 9.04 -39.88 42.44
C PRO A 182 8.07 -40.23 43.60
N ASN A 183 8.32 -39.70 44.80
CA ASN A 183 7.61 -40.03 46.04
C ASN A 183 6.80 -38.85 46.64
N THR A 184 6.77 -37.67 46.00
CA THR A 184 6.02 -36.50 46.52
C THR A 184 4.86 -36.11 45.61
N ILE A 185 3.65 -36.08 46.17
CA ILE A 185 2.39 -35.81 45.45
C ILE A 185 2.02 -34.30 45.51
N TYR A 186 2.83 -33.48 46.17
CA TYR A 186 2.56 -32.05 46.35
C TYR A 186 3.04 -31.24 45.14
N LYS A 187 2.10 -30.74 44.33
CA LYS A 187 2.34 -29.56 43.49
C LYS A 187 2.57 -28.34 44.39
N PRO A 188 3.43 -27.37 43.99
CA PRO A 188 3.54 -26.10 44.70
C PRO A 188 2.16 -25.38 44.73
N PRO A 189 1.83 -24.67 45.84
CA PRO A 189 0.52 -24.01 46.01
C PRO A 189 0.37 -22.69 45.24
N ALA A 190 1.41 -22.27 44.51
CA ALA A 190 1.48 -21.16 43.56
C ALA A 190 2.45 -21.55 42.44
N GLY A 191 2.32 -20.96 41.25
CA GLY A 191 3.12 -21.28 40.06
C GLY A 191 2.29 -21.39 38.79
N THR A 192 2.93 -21.14 37.65
CA THR A 192 2.34 -21.12 36.28
C THR A 192 1.62 -22.41 35.88
N HIS A 193 2.01 -23.55 36.47
CA HIS A 193 1.28 -24.81 36.29
C HIS A 193 -0.20 -24.69 36.69
N LEU A 194 -0.56 -23.89 37.71
CA LEU A 194 -1.94 -23.78 38.19
C LEU A 194 -2.90 -23.11 37.19
N HIS A 195 -2.48 -22.06 36.47
CA HIS A 195 -3.42 -21.33 35.58
C HIS A 195 -3.56 -21.94 34.19
N ILE A 196 -2.65 -22.86 33.83
CA ILE A 196 -2.59 -23.51 32.51
C ILE A 196 -3.11 -24.95 32.57
N GLU A 197 -2.74 -25.74 33.59
CA GLU A 197 -3.17 -27.14 33.69
C GLU A 197 -4.68 -27.31 33.88
N ASP A 198 -5.36 -26.34 34.51
CA ASP A 198 -6.82 -26.35 34.72
C ASP A 198 -7.62 -26.15 33.41
N ARG A 199 -6.99 -25.79 32.28
CA ARG A 199 -7.66 -25.51 30.99
C ARG A 199 -8.00 -26.74 30.13
N LEU A 200 -7.70 -27.97 30.57
CA LEU A 200 -8.05 -29.22 29.86
C LEU A 200 -7.61 -29.27 28.38
N LEU A 201 -6.34 -28.94 28.12
CA LEU A 201 -5.77 -28.85 26.76
C LEU A 201 -6.05 -30.12 25.92
N ASN A 202 -6.88 -29.96 24.88
CA ASN A 202 -7.41 -31.02 24.01
C ASN A 202 -7.97 -32.25 24.76
N GLY A 203 -8.61 -32.02 25.91
CA GLY A 203 -9.25 -33.07 26.72
C GLY A 203 -8.27 -33.98 27.44
N ASN A 204 -6.97 -33.66 27.48
CA ASN A 204 -6.00 -34.36 28.30
C ASN A 204 -5.89 -33.69 29.68
N PRO A 205 -6.41 -34.28 30.78
CA PRO A 205 -6.29 -33.71 32.13
C PRO A 205 -4.90 -33.91 32.74
N ALA A 206 -3.93 -34.35 31.95
CA ALA A 206 -2.67 -34.89 32.42
C ALA A 206 -1.52 -34.66 31.42
N ILE A 207 -1.14 -33.39 31.32
CA ILE A 207 0.25 -33.01 31.05
C ILE A 207 0.89 -33.02 32.44
N TYR A 208 1.83 -33.93 32.70
CA TYR A 208 1.96 -34.60 34.01
C TYR A 208 3.13 -34.10 34.88
N TYR A 209 2.85 -33.40 35.98
CA TYR A 209 3.78 -33.20 37.13
C TYR A 209 5.05 -32.37 36.86
N ASP A 210 5.03 -31.52 35.84
CA ASP A 210 6.25 -30.98 35.24
C ASP A 210 6.57 -29.53 35.69
N GLU A 211 7.86 -29.23 35.86
CA GLU A 211 8.34 -27.92 36.33
C GLU A 211 8.21 -26.86 35.24
N VAL A 212 7.07 -26.15 35.22
CA VAL A 212 6.81 -25.02 34.32
C VAL A 212 6.74 -23.75 35.15
N ALA A 213 7.67 -22.82 34.91
CA ALA A 213 7.63 -21.48 35.48
C ALA A 213 7.28 -20.41 34.44
N GLY A 214 7.51 -20.62 33.14
CA GLY A 214 7.23 -19.62 32.10
C GLY A 214 6.41 -20.15 30.92
N ALA A 215 5.39 -19.40 30.51
CA ALA A 215 4.54 -19.72 29.37
C ALA A 215 3.91 -18.49 28.69
N MET A 216 3.62 -18.63 27.40
CA MET A 216 2.83 -17.70 26.58
C MET A 216 1.71 -18.45 25.85
N GLY A 217 0.59 -17.77 25.63
CA GLY A 217 -0.55 -18.30 24.89
C GLY A 217 -1.20 -17.26 23.98
N TRP A 218 -1.78 -17.73 22.88
CA TRP A 218 -2.43 -16.92 21.86
C TRP A 218 -3.80 -17.49 21.51
N SER A 219 -4.79 -16.62 21.37
CA SER A 219 -6.06 -16.95 20.75
C SER A 219 -5.90 -16.90 19.23
N LEU A 220 -6.29 -17.97 18.57
CA LEU A 220 -6.25 -18.13 17.10
C LEU A 220 -7.64 -18.04 16.48
N GLY A 221 -8.69 -17.86 17.28
CA GLY A 221 -10.04 -17.63 16.81
C GLY A 221 -10.66 -18.84 16.13
N ALA A 222 -10.92 -18.72 14.83
CA ALA A 222 -11.52 -19.76 14.01
C ALA A 222 -10.78 -19.91 12.67
N LEU A 223 -10.71 -21.14 12.16
CA LEU A 223 -10.11 -21.49 10.87
C LEU A 223 -11.12 -22.24 10.02
N ASN A 224 -11.40 -21.74 8.81
CA ASN A 224 -12.21 -22.41 7.80
C ASN A 224 -11.40 -23.55 7.14
N SER A 225 -12.05 -24.40 6.33
CA SER A 225 -11.38 -25.55 5.69
C SER A 225 -10.20 -25.11 4.83
N ASN A 226 -9.02 -25.70 5.07
CA ASN A 226 -7.71 -25.37 4.49
C ASN A 226 -7.18 -23.97 4.82
N GLU A 227 -7.77 -23.25 5.78
CA GLU A 227 -7.22 -21.99 6.29
C GLU A 227 -6.06 -22.27 7.26
N THR A 228 -5.03 -21.43 7.19
CA THR A 228 -3.79 -21.55 7.97
C THR A 228 -3.51 -20.29 8.79
N VAL A 229 -3.07 -20.46 10.03
CA VAL A 229 -2.48 -19.40 10.86
C VAL A 229 -1.11 -19.83 11.37
N SER A 230 -0.16 -18.91 11.46
CA SER A 230 1.21 -19.22 11.89
C SER A 230 1.63 -18.37 13.10
N ILE A 231 2.41 -18.98 14.00
CA ILE A 231 3.14 -18.29 15.07
C ILE A 231 4.63 -18.60 14.87
N THR A 232 5.48 -17.57 14.86
CA THR A 232 6.93 -17.73 14.87
C THR A 232 7.48 -17.34 16.23
N VAL A 233 8.37 -18.18 16.76
CA VAL A 233 9.11 -17.94 18.00
C VAL A 233 10.60 -18.19 17.77
N ALA A 234 11.44 -17.40 18.42
CA ALA A 234 12.88 -17.61 18.49
C ALA A 234 13.19 -18.28 19.83
N PHE A 235 13.64 -19.53 19.83
CA PHE A 235 14.15 -20.23 21.01
C PHE A 235 15.65 -20.02 21.15
N MET A 236 16.14 -19.85 22.37
CA MET A 236 17.58 -19.68 22.60
C MET A 236 17.97 -20.17 24.00
N PHE A 237 19.23 -20.57 24.10
CA PHE A 237 19.89 -21.04 25.32
C PHE A 237 21.21 -20.28 25.47
N GLY A 238 21.71 -20.14 26.70
CA GLY A 238 23.03 -19.56 26.93
C GLY A 238 23.32 -19.26 28.39
N GLN A 239 24.32 -18.40 28.60
CA GLN A 239 24.94 -18.12 29.91
C GLN A 239 24.77 -16.65 30.32
N GLU A 240 24.86 -16.36 31.63
CA GLU A 240 24.77 -14.99 32.17
C GLU A 240 26.06 -14.15 31.99
N GLN A 241 27.21 -14.78 31.71
CA GLN A 241 28.48 -14.09 31.48
C GLN A 241 28.87 -14.11 30.00
N GLU A 242 29.67 -13.12 29.59
CA GLU A 242 30.20 -13.06 28.23
C GLU A 242 31.00 -14.33 27.89
N PRO A 243 30.86 -14.86 26.66
CA PRO A 243 31.71 -15.93 26.18
C PRO A 243 33.19 -15.54 26.30
N ILE A 244 33.99 -16.45 26.86
CA ILE A 244 35.44 -16.36 26.76
C ILE A 244 35.80 -16.27 25.27
N THR A 245 36.78 -15.43 24.93
CA THR A 245 37.23 -15.10 23.58
C THR A 245 37.08 -16.28 22.60
N ALA A 246 36.42 -16.03 21.46
CA ALA A 246 36.09 -17.07 20.48
C ALA A 246 37.32 -17.97 20.20
N PRO A 247 37.17 -19.31 20.25
CA PRO A 247 38.32 -20.22 20.19
C PRO A 247 39.09 -20.14 18.87
N VAL A 248 38.43 -19.68 17.80
CA VAL A 248 39.04 -19.33 16.52
C VAL A 248 38.56 -17.93 16.13
N GLU A 249 39.50 -17.03 15.84
CA GLU A 249 39.26 -15.72 15.23
C GLU A 249 39.33 -15.83 13.70
N LEU A 250 38.51 -15.03 13.00
CA LEU A 250 38.46 -14.98 11.54
C LEU A 250 38.40 -13.52 11.08
N VAL A 251 39.32 -13.13 10.20
CA VAL A 251 39.44 -11.78 9.65
C VAL A 251 39.34 -11.86 8.14
N LYS A 252 38.59 -10.94 7.52
CA LYS A 252 38.44 -10.83 6.06
C LYS A 252 38.72 -9.40 5.63
N MET A 253 39.31 -9.24 4.45
CA MET A 253 39.57 -7.96 3.77
C MET A 253 39.62 -8.18 2.25
N ASP A 254 39.45 -7.13 1.46
CA ASP A 254 39.86 -7.13 0.05
C ASP A 254 41.27 -6.51 -0.12
N ASP A 255 41.76 -6.46 -1.35
CA ASP A 255 43.05 -5.87 -1.74
C ASP A 255 42.95 -4.37 -2.11
N LEU A 256 41.79 -3.76 -1.85
CA LEU A 256 41.50 -2.38 -2.23
C LEU A 256 41.86 -1.38 -1.12
N PRO A 257 42.27 -0.15 -1.45
CA PRO A 257 42.34 0.92 -0.48
C PRO A 257 40.94 1.22 0.10
N PRO A 258 40.83 1.63 1.39
CA PRO A 258 39.55 2.05 1.97
C PRO A 258 38.84 3.10 1.11
N GLU A 259 37.51 3.03 1.06
CA GLU A 259 36.62 3.91 0.26
C GLU A 259 36.78 3.77 -1.27
N THR A 260 37.50 2.77 -1.78
CA THR A 260 37.57 2.50 -3.23
C THR A 260 36.26 1.87 -3.73
N GLU A 261 35.59 2.53 -4.67
CA GLU A 261 34.41 1.98 -5.35
C GLU A 261 34.81 1.10 -6.54
N VAL A 262 34.14 -0.05 -6.70
CA VAL A 262 34.32 -0.97 -7.84
C VAL A 262 33.21 -0.84 -8.90
N ARG A 263 33.48 -1.33 -10.11
CA ARG A 263 32.58 -1.33 -11.28
C ARG A 263 32.57 -2.72 -11.95
N PRO A 264 31.50 -3.08 -12.68
CA PRO A 264 31.48 -4.29 -13.50
C PRO A 264 32.69 -4.36 -14.45
N GLY A 265 33.45 -5.45 -14.35
CA GLY A 265 34.72 -5.68 -15.04
C GLY A 265 35.98 -5.51 -14.19
N ASP A 266 35.88 -4.91 -12.99
CA ASP A 266 37.00 -4.83 -12.05
C ASP A 266 37.27 -6.19 -11.37
N GLU A 267 38.50 -6.42 -10.93
CA GLU A 267 38.90 -7.60 -10.14
C GLU A 267 39.05 -7.23 -8.67
N ILE A 268 38.62 -8.14 -7.77
CA ILE A 268 38.75 -8.01 -6.31
C ILE A 268 39.42 -9.29 -5.79
N THR A 269 40.45 -9.17 -4.95
CA THR A 269 41.06 -10.31 -4.24
C THR A 269 40.72 -10.27 -2.76
N TYR A 270 39.77 -11.10 -2.35
CA TYR A 270 39.47 -11.29 -0.94
C TYR A 270 40.56 -12.13 -0.27
N THR A 271 41.05 -11.65 0.87
CA THR A 271 41.95 -12.38 1.77
C THR A 271 41.19 -12.72 3.04
N ILE A 272 41.23 -14.00 3.44
CA ILE A 272 40.61 -14.50 4.67
C ILE A 272 41.71 -15.11 5.51
N CYS A 273 41.89 -14.63 6.74
CA CYS A 273 42.89 -15.08 7.70
C CYS A 273 42.22 -15.59 8.98
N TRP A 274 42.85 -16.54 9.67
CA TRP A 274 42.35 -17.11 10.92
C TRP A 274 43.46 -17.26 11.97
N GLU A 275 43.06 -17.27 13.24
CA GLU A 275 43.92 -17.63 14.38
C GLU A 275 43.16 -18.53 15.37
N ASN A 276 43.71 -19.69 15.73
CA ASN A 276 43.20 -20.50 16.84
C ASN A 276 43.71 -19.89 18.16
N LEU A 277 42.88 -19.07 18.80
CA LEU A 277 43.16 -18.41 20.09
C LEU A 277 43.04 -19.37 21.29
N SER A 278 42.48 -20.57 21.10
CA SER A 278 42.30 -21.56 22.17
C SER A 278 43.59 -22.32 22.53
N GLN A 279 43.52 -23.08 23.64
CA GLN A 279 44.62 -23.98 24.06
C GLN A 279 44.50 -25.40 23.47
N ASP A 280 43.43 -25.68 22.73
CA ASP A 280 43.15 -26.99 22.11
C ASP A 280 43.32 -26.89 20.58
N ALA A 281 43.41 -28.03 19.90
CA ALA A 281 43.46 -28.06 18.43
C ALA A 281 42.03 -28.02 17.85
N ALA A 282 41.77 -27.09 16.92
CA ALA A 282 40.54 -27.08 16.14
C ALA A 282 40.58 -28.22 15.11
N GLN A 283 39.55 -29.06 15.10
CA GLN A 283 39.47 -30.28 14.30
C GLN A 283 38.48 -30.14 13.14
N ASP A 284 38.74 -30.89 12.07
CA ASP A 284 37.95 -30.95 10.83
C ASP A 284 37.51 -29.56 10.34
N VAL A 285 38.48 -28.64 10.28
CA VAL A 285 38.24 -27.24 9.97
C VAL A 285 37.96 -27.06 8.48
N VAL A 286 36.81 -26.47 8.18
CA VAL A 286 36.33 -26.16 6.83
C VAL A 286 36.06 -24.65 6.76
N LEU A 287 36.68 -23.96 5.82
CA LEU A 287 36.42 -22.54 5.55
C LEU A 287 35.59 -22.41 4.29
N VAL A 288 34.46 -21.71 4.34
CA VAL A 288 33.55 -21.44 3.22
C VAL A 288 33.43 -19.94 3.00
N ASP A 289 33.67 -19.45 1.79
CA ASP A 289 33.41 -18.06 1.39
C ASP A 289 32.22 -18.00 0.44
N TYR A 290 31.14 -17.36 0.88
CA TYR A 290 29.89 -17.17 0.13
C TYR A 290 29.97 -15.85 -0.64
N LEU A 291 30.19 -15.96 -1.95
CA LEU A 291 30.39 -14.82 -2.82
C LEU A 291 29.05 -14.10 -3.09
N PRO A 292 29.04 -12.75 -3.18
CA PRO A 292 27.84 -12.02 -3.55
C PRO A 292 27.51 -12.20 -5.04
N GLU A 293 26.22 -12.19 -5.42
CA GLU A 293 25.81 -12.34 -6.84
C GLU A 293 26.46 -11.32 -7.79
N GLY A 294 26.84 -10.14 -7.27
CA GLY A 294 27.53 -9.09 -8.00
C GLY A 294 28.99 -9.39 -8.38
N VAL A 295 29.52 -10.57 -8.03
CA VAL A 295 30.82 -11.05 -8.52
C VAL A 295 30.71 -12.42 -9.20
N THR A 296 31.66 -12.71 -10.08
CA THR A 296 31.81 -14.01 -10.74
C THR A 296 33.18 -14.56 -10.44
N TYR A 297 33.26 -15.81 -10.00
CA TYR A 297 34.54 -16.49 -9.77
C TYR A 297 35.06 -17.11 -11.07
N PRO A 298 36.21 -16.66 -11.63
CA PRO A 298 36.69 -17.13 -12.94
C PRO A 298 37.01 -18.64 -12.97
N GLY A 299 37.55 -19.17 -11.87
CA GLY A 299 37.88 -20.59 -11.69
C GLY A 299 36.64 -21.51 -11.57
N GLY A 300 35.44 -20.95 -11.44
CA GLY A 300 34.18 -21.70 -11.31
C GLY A 300 33.62 -22.26 -12.62
N SER A 301 34.33 -22.07 -13.74
CA SER A 301 33.85 -22.42 -15.09
C SER A 301 34.91 -23.15 -15.91
N TRP A 302 34.48 -23.92 -16.92
CA TRP A 302 35.40 -24.53 -17.87
C TRP A 302 36.11 -23.45 -18.69
N SER A 303 37.43 -23.42 -18.60
CA SER A 303 38.29 -22.51 -19.35
C SER A 303 39.28 -23.28 -20.22
N PHE A 304 40.13 -22.57 -20.96
CA PHE A 304 41.17 -23.17 -21.81
C PHE A 304 42.50 -22.47 -21.56
N ASP A 305 43.58 -23.25 -21.49
CA ASP A 305 44.94 -22.69 -21.47
C ASP A 305 45.31 -22.09 -22.85
N PRO A 306 46.41 -21.32 -22.97
CA PRO A 306 46.86 -20.77 -24.25
C PRO A 306 47.18 -21.80 -25.35
N ASN A 307 47.21 -23.10 -25.02
CA ASN A 307 47.39 -24.21 -25.96
C ASN A 307 46.06 -24.92 -26.30
N PHE A 308 44.91 -24.37 -25.89
CA PHE A 308 43.55 -24.93 -26.02
C PHE A 308 43.33 -26.24 -25.23
N THR A 309 44.05 -26.43 -24.13
CA THR A 309 43.83 -27.52 -23.17
C THR A 309 42.65 -27.15 -22.27
N PRO A 310 41.59 -27.96 -22.16
CA PRO A 310 40.48 -27.68 -21.25
C PRO A 310 40.95 -27.71 -19.79
N ILE A 311 40.67 -26.64 -19.06
CA ILE A 311 40.86 -26.54 -17.61
C ILE A 311 39.48 -26.74 -16.97
N PRO A 312 39.28 -27.78 -16.14
CA PRO A 312 38.01 -27.97 -15.42
C PRO A 312 37.82 -26.88 -14.35
N PRO A 313 36.58 -26.60 -13.92
CA PRO A 313 36.30 -25.78 -12.75
C PRO A 313 37.07 -26.27 -11.51
N GLU A 314 37.47 -25.34 -10.64
CA GLU A 314 38.12 -25.68 -9.39
C GLU A 314 37.15 -26.44 -8.46
N PRO A 315 37.57 -27.59 -7.88
CA PRO A 315 36.68 -28.47 -7.13
C PRO A 315 36.20 -27.90 -5.78
N GLY A 316 36.80 -26.79 -5.32
CA GLY A 316 36.36 -26.07 -4.12
C GLY A 316 35.16 -25.15 -4.37
N TYR A 317 34.83 -24.80 -5.63
CA TYR A 317 33.73 -23.89 -5.94
C TYR A 317 32.42 -24.64 -6.20
N ASP A 318 31.37 -24.28 -5.45
CA ASP A 318 30.01 -24.75 -5.68
C ASP A 318 29.17 -23.67 -6.39
N PRO A 319 28.78 -23.87 -7.67
CA PRO A 319 27.96 -22.91 -8.42
C PRO A 319 26.49 -22.87 -7.98
N GLY A 320 26.02 -23.83 -7.18
CA GLY A 320 24.66 -23.88 -6.64
C GLY A 320 24.51 -23.05 -5.36
N PHE A 321 25.56 -22.99 -4.52
CA PHE A 321 25.63 -22.12 -3.34
C PHE A 321 26.40 -20.81 -3.58
N HIS A 322 27.00 -20.65 -4.77
CA HIS A 322 27.86 -19.53 -5.14
C HIS A 322 28.99 -19.28 -4.13
N SER A 323 29.60 -20.37 -3.66
CA SER A 323 30.60 -20.34 -2.59
C SER A 323 31.87 -21.11 -2.95
N TYR A 324 32.98 -20.79 -2.28
CA TYR A 324 34.24 -21.52 -2.37
C TYR A 324 34.60 -22.13 -1.00
N THR A 325 34.97 -23.41 -0.99
CA THR A 325 35.29 -24.17 0.22
C THR A 325 36.76 -24.62 0.24
N TRP A 326 37.44 -24.37 1.35
CA TRP A 326 38.77 -24.89 1.68
C TRP A 326 38.69 -25.87 2.86
N GLU A 327 39.14 -27.09 2.63
CA GLU A 327 39.35 -28.12 3.66
C GLU A 327 40.70 -27.85 4.35
N LEU A 328 40.69 -27.22 5.54
CA LEU A 328 41.89 -26.80 6.26
C LEU A 328 42.44 -27.89 7.20
N GLY A 329 41.60 -28.85 7.63
CA GLY A 329 42.01 -30.00 8.43
C GLY A 329 42.13 -29.66 9.92
N THR A 330 43.31 -29.81 10.53
CA THR A 330 43.52 -29.52 11.97
C THR A 330 44.35 -28.25 12.13
N ILE A 331 43.85 -27.30 12.92
CA ILE A 331 44.59 -26.08 13.31
C ILE A 331 45.00 -26.23 14.77
N GLU A 332 46.29 -26.43 15.00
CA GLU A 332 46.90 -26.52 16.34
C GLU A 332 46.71 -25.21 17.16
N PRO A 333 46.86 -25.24 18.49
CA PRO A 333 46.80 -24.04 19.35
C PRO A 333 47.75 -22.94 18.87
N SER A 334 47.27 -21.69 18.84
CA SER A 334 47.97 -20.53 18.25
C SER A 334 48.35 -20.69 16.77
N GLY A 335 47.71 -21.64 16.06
CA GLY A 335 47.88 -21.84 14.62
C GLY A 335 47.18 -20.73 13.84
N THR A 336 47.92 -20.12 12.91
CA THR A 336 47.42 -19.06 12.01
C THR A 336 47.57 -19.46 10.55
N GLY A 337 46.77 -18.84 9.69
CA GLY A 337 46.88 -19.00 8.24
C GLY A 337 45.98 -18.03 7.49
N CYS A 338 46.16 -17.96 6.18
CA CYS A 338 45.28 -17.20 5.29
C CYS A 338 45.08 -17.93 3.95
N VAL A 339 43.93 -17.70 3.32
CA VAL A 339 43.64 -18.02 1.91
C VAL A 339 43.27 -16.75 1.15
N GLN A 340 43.32 -16.82 -0.18
CA GLN A 340 42.90 -15.74 -1.07
C GLN A 340 42.01 -16.28 -2.18
N ILE A 341 41.03 -15.47 -2.59
CA ILE A 341 40.17 -15.74 -3.74
C ILE A 341 39.98 -14.46 -4.56
N THR A 342 40.32 -14.52 -5.85
CA THR A 342 40.13 -13.43 -6.80
C THR A 342 38.84 -13.64 -7.59
N VAL A 343 37.99 -12.62 -7.63
CA VAL A 343 36.70 -12.59 -8.31
C VAL A 343 36.62 -11.38 -9.23
N MET A 344 35.71 -11.43 -10.21
CA MET A 344 35.45 -10.33 -11.14
C MET A 344 34.07 -9.75 -10.90
N VAL A 345 33.97 -8.43 -10.70
CA VAL A 345 32.70 -7.74 -10.51
C VAL A 345 31.87 -7.84 -11.80
N ASN A 346 30.59 -8.15 -11.67
CA ASN A 346 29.69 -8.36 -12.80
C ASN A 346 28.51 -7.35 -12.79
N ASP A 347 27.64 -7.44 -13.79
CA ASP A 347 26.53 -6.51 -13.99
C ASP A 347 25.29 -6.74 -13.08
N ARG A 348 25.43 -7.61 -12.07
CA ARG A 348 24.51 -7.72 -10.91
C ARG A 348 24.97 -6.91 -9.70
N ALA A 349 26.19 -6.36 -9.71
CA ALA A 349 26.65 -5.46 -8.64
C ALA A 349 25.81 -4.17 -8.65
N GLU A 350 25.00 -3.94 -7.62
CA GLU A 350 24.03 -2.83 -7.63
C GLU A 350 24.72 -1.45 -7.55
N PRO A 351 24.45 -0.52 -8.49
CA PRO A 351 25.10 0.79 -8.50
C PRO A 351 24.82 1.57 -7.22
N GLY A 352 25.86 2.04 -6.53
CA GLY A 352 25.75 2.84 -5.29
C GLY A 352 25.53 2.05 -4.01
N LEU A 353 25.47 0.71 -4.08
CA LEU A 353 25.35 -0.15 -2.91
C LEU A 353 26.70 -0.83 -2.61
N VAL A 354 26.69 -1.89 -1.81
CA VAL A 354 27.90 -2.62 -1.40
C VAL A 354 27.83 -4.09 -1.83
N LEU A 355 28.96 -4.67 -2.20
CA LEU A 355 29.16 -6.10 -2.30
C LEU A 355 29.50 -6.64 -0.92
N GLU A 356 28.64 -7.47 -0.35
CA GLU A 356 28.88 -8.15 0.92
C GLU A 356 29.38 -9.58 0.66
N ASN A 357 30.66 -9.84 0.93
CA ASN A 357 31.24 -11.19 0.84
C ASN A 357 31.42 -11.80 2.24
N LYS A 358 30.96 -13.05 2.45
CA LYS A 358 30.82 -13.66 3.79
C LYS A 358 31.66 -14.93 3.92
N ALA A 359 32.59 -14.96 4.86
CA ALA A 359 33.41 -16.14 5.15
C ALA A 359 32.98 -16.79 6.47
N ARG A 360 32.66 -18.10 6.45
CA ARG A 360 32.32 -18.93 7.62
C ARG A 360 33.35 -20.06 7.76
N LEU A 361 34.08 -20.10 8.86
CA LEU A 361 34.95 -21.20 9.25
C LEU A 361 34.18 -22.11 10.21
N VAL A 362 34.14 -23.42 9.97
CA VAL A 362 33.43 -24.42 10.78
C VAL A 362 34.44 -25.45 11.28
N THR A 363 34.27 -25.91 12.51
CA THR A 363 35.12 -26.94 13.16
C THR A 363 34.23 -28.02 13.77
N SER A 364 34.74 -29.25 13.93
CA SER A 364 33.96 -30.34 14.55
C SER A 364 33.91 -30.29 16.08
N ASN A 365 34.77 -29.51 16.73
CA ASN A 365 34.94 -29.51 18.19
C ASN A 365 34.87 -28.12 18.88
N MET A 366 34.88 -27.02 18.14
CA MET A 366 34.89 -25.64 18.68
C MET A 366 33.75 -24.75 18.16
N GLY A 367 32.83 -25.31 17.38
CA GLY A 367 31.80 -24.54 16.69
C GLY A 367 32.33 -23.95 15.38
N ALA A 368 31.88 -22.75 15.03
CA ALA A 368 32.27 -22.06 13.81
C ALA A 368 32.87 -20.66 14.15
N VAL A 369 33.04 -19.80 13.16
CA VAL A 369 33.18 -18.35 13.25
C VAL A 369 32.86 -17.74 11.88
N GLN A 370 32.15 -16.62 11.81
CA GLN A 370 31.76 -15.96 10.57
C GLN A 370 32.18 -14.48 10.58
N VAL A 371 32.65 -14.01 9.43
CA VAL A 371 33.05 -12.62 9.18
C VAL A 371 32.55 -12.19 7.80
N HIS A 372 32.40 -10.89 7.57
CA HIS A 372 32.10 -10.35 6.24
C HIS A 372 32.99 -9.17 5.89
N TRP A 373 32.94 -8.78 4.62
CA TRP A 373 33.56 -7.57 4.11
C TRP A 373 32.63 -6.87 3.13
N LEU A 374 32.60 -5.54 3.21
CA LEU A 374 31.77 -4.68 2.37
C LEU A 374 32.66 -3.92 1.38
N THR A 375 32.51 -4.18 0.09
CA THR A 375 33.20 -3.44 -0.99
C THR A 375 32.21 -2.49 -1.67
N PRO A 376 32.39 -1.15 -1.61
CA PRO A 376 31.49 -0.18 -2.25
C PRO A 376 31.43 -0.31 -3.78
N VAL A 377 30.25 -0.11 -4.37
CA VAL A 377 30.01 -0.19 -5.83
C VAL A 377 29.67 1.20 -6.38
N ALA A 378 30.42 1.65 -7.38
CA ALA A 378 30.24 2.98 -7.97
C ALA A 378 28.88 3.13 -8.66
N CYS A 379 28.42 4.37 -8.87
CA CYS A 379 27.34 4.65 -9.83
C CYS A 379 27.81 4.34 -11.27
N TRP A 380 27.70 3.09 -11.72
CA TRP A 380 28.15 2.64 -13.04
C TRP A 380 27.07 2.67 -14.14
N ALA A 381 25.81 2.87 -13.77
CA ALA A 381 24.68 2.98 -14.69
C ALA A 381 24.11 4.41 -14.71
N GLU A 382 24.07 5.02 -15.89
CA GLU A 382 23.47 6.34 -16.13
C GLU A 382 21.96 6.20 -16.47
N GLY A 383 21.18 7.25 -16.18
CA GLY A 383 19.74 7.31 -16.48
C GLY A 383 18.84 7.05 -15.26
N PRO A 384 17.51 6.93 -15.48
CA PRO A 384 16.53 6.71 -14.42
C PRO A 384 16.64 5.30 -13.82
N ILE A 385 16.24 5.18 -12.56
CA ILE A 385 16.08 3.88 -11.89
C ILE A 385 14.70 3.32 -12.26
N HIS A 386 14.66 2.11 -12.80
CA HIS A 386 13.44 1.46 -13.25
C HIS A 386 12.87 0.54 -12.17
N VAL A 387 11.56 0.58 -11.96
CA VAL A 387 10.84 -0.27 -10.99
C VAL A 387 9.65 -0.96 -11.66
N ASP A 388 9.66 -2.28 -11.68
CA ASP A 388 8.54 -3.11 -12.17
C ASP A 388 8.45 -4.38 -11.31
N ALA A 389 7.38 -4.50 -10.53
CA ALA A 389 7.10 -5.67 -9.70
C ALA A 389 6.98 -7.01 -10.46
N ARG A 390 6.99 -6.97 -11.80
CA ARG A 390 6.95 -8.16 -12.69
C ARG A 390 8.29 -8.42 -13.41
N ALA A 391 9.32 -7.62 -13.16
CA ALA A 391 10.64 -7.83 -13.75
C ALA A 391 11.24 -9.18 -13.33
N THR A 392 11.98 -9.81 -14.24
CA THR A 392 12.63 -11.12 -14.02
C THR A 392 14.12 -11.10 -14.37
N GLY A 393 14.70 -9.90 -14.56
CA GLY A 393 16.12 -9.71 -14.79
C GLY A 393 16.92 -9.69 -13.49
N LYS A 394 18.04 -8.97 -13.49
CA LYS A 394 19.02 -8.95 -12.40
C LYS A 394 18.61 -8.15 -11.17
N ASN A 395 17.47 -7.45 -11.20
CA ASN A 395 16.96 -6.65 -10.08
C ASN A 395 17.96 -5.56 -9.61
N THR A 396 18.52 -4.79 -10.56
CA THR A 396 19.51 -3.71 -10.31
C THR A 396 19.00 -2.30 -10.69
N GLY A 397 17.79 -2.20 -11.27
CA GLY A 397 17.15 -0.95 -11.65
C GLY A 397 17.70 -0.27 -12.92
N VAL A 398 18.71 -0.84 -13.58
CA VAL A 398 19.44 -0.19 -14.68
C VAL A 398 18.70 -0.17 -16.03
N SER A 399 17.62 -0.95 -16.17
CA SER A 399 16.75 -0.99 -17.35
C SER A 399 15.38 -1.57 -16.97
N TRP A 400 14.38 -1.47 -17.85
CA TRP A 400 13.10 -2.17 -17.64
C TRP A 400 13.21 -3.70 -17.55
N GLN A 401 14.24 -4.31 -18.14
CA GLN A 401 14.45 -5.77 -18.04
C GLN A 401 15.03 -6.15 -16.67
N ASP A 402 16.03 -5.37 -16.22
CA ASP A 402 16.73 -5.55 -14.95
C ASP A 402 16.15 -4.66 -13.83
N ALA A 403 14.89 -4.21 -13.98
CA ALA A 403 14.23 -3.28 -13.07
C ALA A 403 14.11 -3.84 -11.65
N TYR A 404 14.06 -2.96 -10.66
CA TYR A 404 13.78 -3.39 -9.29
C TYR A 404 12.35 -3.90 -9.17
N THR A 405 12.18 -5.09 -8.57
CA THR A 405 10.86 -5.65 -8.24
C THR A 405 10.26 -5.03 -6.97
N ASP A 406 11.07 -4.29 -6.21
CA ASP A 406 10.69 -3.56 -5.00
C ASP A 406 11.15 -2.09 -5.09
N LEU A 407 10.21 -1.18 -4.89
CA LEU A 407 10.45 0.27 -4.90
C LEU A 407 11.38 0.72 -3.76
N GLN A 408 11.39 0.03 -2.61
CA GLN A 408 12.29 0.39 -1.50
C GLN A 408 13.77 0.24 -1.88
N ARG A 409 14.12 -0.73 -2.75
CA ARG A 409 15.50 -0.87 -3.27
C ARG A 409 15.90 0.28 -4.19
N ALA A 410 14.98 0.74 -5.04
CA ALA A 410 15.20 1.90 -5.88
C ALA A 410 15.39 3.18 -5.06
N LEU A 411 14.61 3.36 -3.99
CA LEU A 411 14.74 4.49 -3.07
C LEU A 411 16.06 4.42 -2.28
N ALA A 412 16.49 3.23 -1.85
CA ALA A 412 17.80 3.05 -1.20
C ALA A 412 18.97 3.41 -2.12
N ARG A 413 18.94 2.96 -3.39
CA ARG A 413 19.94 3.34 -4.40
C ARG A 413 19.93 4.85 -4.69
N ALA A 414 18.77 5.47 -4.74
CA ALA A 414 18.65 6.92 -4.91
C ALA A 414 19.19 7.69 -3.69
N ALA A 415 18.93 7.20 -2.47
CA ALA A 415 19.46 7.78 -1.22
C ALA A 415 21.00 7.68 -1.12
N ALA A 416 21.60 6.67 -1.74
CA ALA A 416 23.06 6.56 -1.92
C ALA A 416 23.63 7.52 -2.98
N GLY A 417 22.79 8.34 -3.63
CA GLY A 417 23.19 9.31 -4.66
C GLY A 417 23.25 8.75 -6.09
N CYS A 418 22.96 7.47 -6.31
CA CYS A 418 23.07 6.81 -7.63
C CYS A 418 21.76 6.77 -8.42
N GLY A 419 21.03 7.90 -8.46
CA GLY A 419 19.92 8.15 -9.38
C GLY A 419 19.01 9.30 -8.91
N ALA A 420 18.80 10.30 -9.78
CA ALA A 420 17.93 11.45 -9.49
C ALA A 420 16.45 11.23 -9.92
N GLU A 421 16.18 10.21 -10.74
CA GLU A 421 14.83 9.89 -11.22
C GLU A 421 14.51 8.41 -10.98
N ILE A 422 13.27 8.12 -10.57
CA ILE A 422 12.72 6.76 -10.43
C ILE A 422 11.48 6.65 -11.31
N HIS A 423 11.48 5.74 -12.27
CA HIS A 423 10.37 5.49 -13.21
C HIS A 423 9.69 4.17 -12.84
N ILE A 424 8.40 4.22 -12.52
CA ILE A 424 7.65 3.10 -11.92
C ILE A 424 6.56 2.60 -12.88
N ALA A 425 6.59 1.29 -13.17
CA ALA A 425 5.60 0.61 -13.99
C ALA A 425 4.23 0.47 -13.29
N ALA A 426 3.19 0.23 -14.10
CA ALA A 426 1.82 -0.05 -13.64
C ALA A 426 1.76 -1.25 -12.67
N GLY A 427 1.40 -1.00 -11.42
CA GLY A 427 1.42 -1.98 -10.34
C GLY A 427 1.02 -1.39 -9.00
N THR A 428 0.96 -2.25 -7.98
CA THR A 428 0.67 -1.86 -6.60
C THR A 428 1.86 -2.20 -5.72
N TYR A 429 2.48 -1.17 -5.16
CA TYR A 429 3.70 -1.24 -4.37
C TYR A 429 3.37 -0.94 -2.90
N ARG A 430 4.04 -1.64 -1.98
CA ARG A 430 3.92 -1.45 -0.52
C ARG A 430 5.28 -1.06 0.05
N PRO A 431 5.34 -0.20 1.08
CA PRO A 431 6.60 0.20 1.68
C PRO A 431 7.19 -0.87 2.60
N GLY A 432 6.37 -1.84 3.04
CA GLY A 432 6.80 -2.95 3.89
C GLY A 432 5.62 -3.68 4.54
N ARG A 433 5.81 -4.18 5.76
CA ARG A 433 4.81 -4.96 6.54
C ARG A 433 4.56 -4.42 7.96
N GLY A 434 5.44 -3.57 8.49
CA GLY A 434 5.25 -2.85 9.75
C GLY A 434 4.46 -1.56 9.52
N THR A 435 3.71 -1.11 10.52
CA THR A 435 2.90 0.14 10.41
C THR A 435 3.76 1.40 10.23
N GLN A 436 5.03 1.37 10.65
CA GLN A 436 5.98 2.48 10.51
C GLN A 436 6.73 2.48 9.17
N ASP A 437 6.56 1.44 8.33
CA ASP A 437 7.19 1.41 7.01
C ASP A 437 6.55 2.49 6.12
N THR A 438 7.37 3.18 5.33
CA THR A 438 6.92 4.26 4.45
C THR A 438 7.82 4.39 3.23
N PHE A 439 7.31 4.92 2.13
CA PHE A 439 8.13 5.29 0.97
C PHE A 439 8.84 6.61 1.27
N ARG A 440 10.12 6.52 1.61
CA ARG A 440 10.97 7.70 1.88
C ARG A 440 11.58 8.18 0.57
N ILE A 441 11.04 9.25 -0.01
CA ILE A 441 11.60 9.87 -1.22
C ILE A 441 12.80 10.72 -0.80
N PRO A 442 14.05 10.38 -1.19
CA PRO A 442 15.23 11.11 -0.75
C PRO A 442 15.32 12.52 -1.36
N ASP A 443 16.05 13.42 -0.72
CA ASP A 443 16.27 14.79 -1.20
C ASP A 443 16.76 14.82 -2.65
N GLY A 444 16.20 15.71 -3.47
CA GLY A 444 16.55 15.87 -4.89
C GLY A 444 16.03 14.79 -5.84
N VAL A 445 15.31 13.77 -5.36
CA VAL A 445 14.80 12.66 -6.17
C VAL A 445 13.40 12.96 -6.74
N SER A 446 13.22 12.68 -8.02
CA SER A 446 11.93 12.77 -8.72
C SER A 446 11.35 11.38 -9.00
N VAL A 447 10.08 11.17 -8.67
CA VAL A 447 9.39 9.87 -8.81
C VAL A 447 8.24 9.99 -9.80
N TYR A 448 8.28 9.16 -10.84
CA TYR A 448 7.33 9.18 -11.95
C TYR A 448 6.58 7.84 -12.05
N GLY A 449 5.28 7.86 -11.76
CA GLY A 449 4.34 6.78 -12.08
C GLY A 449 3.82 6.87 -13.51
N GLY A 450 3.05 5.87 -13.94
CA GLY A 450 2.36 5.87 -15.22
C GLY A 450 3.06 5.13 -16.36
N TYR A 451 4.09 4.31 -16.11
CA TYR A 451 4.82 3.59 -17.17
C TYR A 451 4.26 2.21 -17.47
N ARG A 452 4.38 1.76 -18.73
CA ARG A 452 3.96 0.42 -19.13
C ARG A 452 4.77 -0.69 -18.47
N GLY A 453 6.09 -0.54 -18.41
CA GLY A 453 7.04 -1.56 -17.92
C GLY A 453 7.15 -2.81 -18.80
N GLY A 454 8.28 -3.52 -18.70
CA GLY A 454 8.53 -4.92 -19.10
C GLY A 454 8.13 -5.45 -20.50
N ARG A 455 7.51 -4.65 -21.36
CA ARG A 455 6.82 -5.08 -22.60
C ARG A 455 7.26 -4.22 -23.80
N THR A 456 6.69 -4.47 -24.97
CA THR A 456 6.91 -3.62 -26.17
C THR A 456 6.63 -2.14 -25.89
N ASN A 457 7.56 -1.24 -26.24
CA ASN A 457 7.48 0.19 -25.87
C ASN A 457 7.28 0.39 -24.34
N PRO A 458 8.26 0.01 -23.50
CA PRO A 458 8.11 0.02 -22.04
C PRO A 458 8.08 1.45 -21.47
N ASP A 459 8.73 2.40 -22.16
CA ASP A 459 8.78 3.84 -21.86
C ASP A 459 7.48 4.58 -22.22
N GLY A 460 6.46 3.86 -22.70
CA GLY A 460 5.14 4.44 -22.94
C GLY A 460 4.49 4.88 -21.62
N ARG A 461 4.62 6.17 -21.29
CA ARG A 461 3.98 6.80 -20.13
C ARG A 461 2.56 7.26 -20.46
N ASP A 462 1.61 6.80 -19.66
CA ASP A 462 0.19 7.17 -19.70
C ASP A 462 -0.40 6.92 -18.29
N ILE A 463 -0.57 7.99 -17.52
CA ILE A 463 -1.01 7.93 -16.11
C ILE A 463 -2.45 7.42 -15.96
N ARG A 464 -3.30 7.58 -16.99
CA ARG A 464 -4.71 7.11 -16.95
C ARG A 464 -4.74 5.60 -17.19
N ARG A 465 -3.93 5.10 -18.12
CA ARG A 465 -3.87 3.67 -18.50
C ARG A 465 -2.98 2.81 -17.60
N TYR A 466 -1.83 3.31 -17.18
CA TYR A 466 -0.77 2.54 -16.53
C TYR A 466 -0.63 2.89 -15.04
N LYS A 467 -1.72 2.71 -14.29
CA LYS A 467 -1.86 3.14 -12.90
C LYS A 467 -0.75 2.58 -11.99
N THR A 468 0.06 3.47 -11.43
CA THR A 468 1.05 3.19 -10.38
C THR A 468 0.43 3.51 -9.02
N ILE A 469 0.29 2.51 -8.16
CA ILE A 469 -0.38 2.63 -6.85
C ILE A 469 0.66 2.41 -5.74
N LEU A 470 0.85 3.41 -4.90
CA LEU A 470 1.57 3.33 -3.63
C LEU A 470 0.54 3.13 -2.52
N THR A 471 0.43 1.91 -2.00
CA THR A 471 -0.59 1.59 -0.99
C THR A 471 0.02 1.42 0.40
N GLY A 472 -0.65 2.00 1.40
CA GLY A 472 -0.42 1.72 2.81
C GLY A 472 -1.09 0.43 3.29
N LEU A 473 -1.81 -0.31 2.45
CA LEU A 473 -2.53 -1.51 2.89
C LEU A 473 -1.59 -2.70 3.10
N ILE A 474 -1.30 -3.01 4.37
CA ILE A 474 -0.53 -4.19 4.78
C ILE A 474 -1.40 -5.43 4.70
N ASN A 475 -2.60 -5.39 5.30
CA ASN A 475 -3.61 -6.46 5.30
C ASN A 475 -5.02 -5.84 5.43
N PRO A 476 -6.13 -6.61 5.36
CA PRO A 476 -7.49 -6.05 5.38
C PRO A 476 -7.85 -5.16 6.60
N THR A 477 -7.12 -5.29 7.71
CA THR A 477 -7.35 -4.56 8.97
C THR A 477 -6.21 -3.62 9.37
N THR A 478 -5.03 -3.71 8.74
CA THR A 478 -3.82 -2.98 9.15
C THR A 478 -3.24 -2.19 7.99
N ARG A 479 -2.85 -0.94 8.27
CA ARG A 479 -2.27 -0.01 7.30
C ARG A 479 -0.96 0.60 7.83
N ASN A 480 -0.15 1.13 6.93
CA ASN A 480 0.95 2.03 7.25
C ASN A 480 0.41 3.35 7.81
N ASP A 481 1.04 3.87 8.87
CA ASP A 481 0.66 5.17 9.46
C ASP A 481 0.85 6.30 8.44
N THR A 482 1.92 6.25 7.65
CA THR A 482 2.24 7.22 6.59
C THR A 482 2.66 6.48 5.33
N VAL A 483 1.98 6.69 4.20
CA VAL A 483 2.31 5.96 2.96
C VAL A 483 3.59 6.49 2.29
N VAL A 484 3.71 7.83 2.18
CA VAL A 484 4.86 8.51 1.55
C VAL A 484 5.36 9.64 2.45
N THR A 485 6.68 9.74 2.61
CA THR A 485 7.36 10.91 3.19
C THR A 485 8.31 11.52 2.17
N MET A 486 8.24 12.84 1.97
CA MET A 486 9.00 13.56 0.95
C MET A 486 10.21 14.30 1.54
N GLY A 487 11.39 14.10 0.96
CA GLY A 487 12.60 14.91 1.19
C GLY A 487 12.59 16.25 0.46
N ASP A 488 13.61 17.09 0.67
CA ASP A 488 13.69 18.43 0.08
C ASP A 488 13.98 18.41 -1.42
N ASN A 489 13.43 19.38 -2.16
CA ASN A 489 13.58 19.54 -3.61
C ASN A 489 13.21 18.26 -4.41
N THR A 490 12.11 17.61 -4.01
CA THR A 490 11.60 16.38 -4.63
C THR A 490 10.33 16.62 -5.46
N LEU A 491 10.07 15.70 -6.39
CA LEU A 491 8.85 15.68 -7.24
C LEU A 491 8.16 14.32 -7.12
N LEU A 492 6.84 14.34 -6.96
CA LEU A 492 5.97 13.16 -7.11
C LEU A 492 5.00 13.39 -8.26
N ASP A 493 5.11 12.61 -9.34
CA ASP A 493 4.35 12.75 -10.58
C ASP A 493 3.59 11.47 -10.96
N GLY A 494 2.26 11.56 -11.12
CA GLY A 494 1.45 10.52 -11.77
C GLY A 494 1.29 9.22 -10.98
N VAL A 495 1.25 9.28 -9.66
CA VAL A 495 0.99 8.12 -8.77
C VAL A 495 -0.34 8.25 -8.03
N ILE A 496 -0.87 7.11 -7.60
CA ILE A 496 -2.01 7.00 -6.69
C ILE A 496 -1.49 6.59 -5.32
N VAL A 497 -1.56 7.47 -4.34
CA VAL A 497 -1.26 7.19 -2.92
C VAL A 497 -2.57 6.82 -2.23
N GLU A 498 -2.67 5.63 -1.65
CA GLU A 498 -3.93 5.21 -1.01
C GLU A 498 -3.79 4.31 0.22
N GLN A 499 -4.88 4.21 0.99
CA GLN A 499 -5.05 3.24 2.08
C GLN A 499 -3.97 3.32 3.19
N GLY A 500 -3.54 4.53 3.54
CA GLY A 500 -2.82 4.80 4.79
C GLY A 500 -3.77 4.97 5.98
N GLU A 501 -3.24 4.87 7.20
CA GLU A 501 -4.01 5.10 8.43
C GLU A 501 -4.06 6.60 8.77
N GLN A 502 -2.91 7.24 9.01
CA GLN A 502 -2.85 8.65 9.44
C GLN A 502 -2.52 9.63 8.31
N ARG A 503 -1.66 9.26 7.36
CA ARG A 503 -1.14 10.18 6.33
C ARG A 503 -0.99 9.49 4.98
N GLY A 504 -1.43 10.16 3.92
CA GLY A 504 -1.09 9.78 2.55
C GLY A 504 0.33 10.24 2.22
N VAL A 505 0.51 11.55 2.09
CA VAL A 505 1.79 12.21 1.87
C VAL A 505 2.11 13.11 3.07
N TYR A 506 3.32 13.01 3.60
CA TYR A 506 3.82 13.83 4.71
C TYR A 506 5.08 14.60 4.31
N VAL A 507 5.10 15.90 4.61
CA VAL A 507 6.18 16.82 4.26
C VAL A 507 6.57 17.66 5.48
N VAL A 508 7.86 17.63 5.85
CA VAL A 508 8.40 18.36 7.02
C VAL A 508 9.70 19.06 6.67
N GLY A 509 9.76 20.38 6.87
CA GLY A 509 10.96 21.19 6.62
C GLY A 509 11.47 21.21 5.17
N ALA A 510 10.62 20.93 4.18
CA ALA A 510 11.01 20.69 2.78
C ALA A 510 10.23 21.56 1.78
N SER A 511 10.78 21.76 0.58
CA SER A 511 10.10 22.34 -0.59
C SER A 511 9.92 21.28 -1.67
N ILE A 512 8.68 20.92 -2.01
CA ILE A 512 8.38 19.79 -2.91
C ILE A 512 7.26 20.11 -3.91
N ASP A 513 7.30 19.44 -5.06
CA ASP A 513 6.26 19.48 -6.09
C ASP A 513 5.44 18.17 -6.11
N ILE A 514 4.12 18.28 -6.28
CA ILE A 514 3.22 17.16 -6.55
C ILE A 514 2.47 17.44 -7.85
N GLN A 515 2.52 16.52 -8.81
CA GLN A 515 1.88 16.68 -10.11
C GLN A 515 1.07 15.43 -10.47
N ASP A 516 -0.14 15.61 -11.01
CA ASP A 516 -0.96 14.51 -11.57
C ASP A 516 -1.25 13.35 -10.59
N CYS A 517 -1.16 13.61 -9.28
CA CYS A 517 -1.28 12.58 -8.25
C CYS A 517 -2.71 12.49 -7.70
N THR A 518 -3.10 11.28 -7.30
CA THR A 518 -4.32 11.05 -6.50
C THR A 518 -3.93 10.60 -5.11
N VAL A 519 -4.45 11.26 -4.07
CA VAL A 519 -4.28 10.85 -2.68
C VAL A 519 -5.66 10.55 -2.09
N ARG A 520 -5.91 9.26 -1.77
CA ARG A 520 -7.25 8.83 -1.40
C ARG A 520 -7.32 7.77 -0.30
N ARG A 521 -8.48 7.71 0.37
CA ARG A 521 -8.80 6.66 1.35
C ARG A 521 -7.77 6.58 2.48
N ILE A 522 -7.29 7.74 2.95
CA ILE A 522 -6.59 7.85 4.24
C ILE A 522 -7.68 7.95 5.32
N THR A 523 -8.09 6.79 5.85
CA THR A 523 -9.36 6.62 6.59
C THR A 523 -9.21 6.42 8.10
N GLY A 524 -7.99 6.38 8.64
CA GLY A 524 -7.77 6.23 10.08
C GLY A 524 -8.24 7.45 10.88
N ILE A 525 -8.27 7.31 12.21
CA ILE A 525 -8.75 8.38 13.09
C ILE A 525 -7.82 9.60 12.99
N GLY A 526 -8.34 10.70 12.44
CA GLY A 526 -7.55 11.90 12.17
C GLY A 526 -6.66 11.79 10.92
N GLY A 527 -6.97 10.86 10.00
CA GLY A 527 -6.27 10.70 8.73
C GLY A 527 -6.25 11.98 7.88
N ILE A 528 -5.15 12.21 7.18
CA ILE A 528 -4.93 13.38 6.31
C ILE A 528 -4.40 12.89 4.97
N GLY A 529 -4.98 13.36 3.86
CA GLY A 529 -4.44 13.09 2.52
C GLY A 529 -3.01 13.62 2.39
N VAL A 530 -2.84 14.95 2.44
CA VAL A 530 -1.52 15.60 2.43
C VAL A 530 -1.33 16.46 3.69
N GLU A 531 -0.38 16.08 4.55
CA GLU A 531 0.01 16.87 5.75
C GLU A 531 1.34 17.60 5.51
N VAL A 532 1.36 18.89 5.80
CA VAL A 532 2.46 19.83 5.48
C VAL A 532 2.86 20.61 6.74
N GLU A 533 4.11 20.48 7.17
CA GLU A 533 4.65 21.08 8.40
C GLU A 533 5.95 21.85 8.14
N GLY A 534 5.97 23.16 8.43
CA GLY A 534 7.14 24.02 8.18
C GLY A 534 7.67 23.97 6.74
N SER A 535 6.82 23.68 5.75
CA SER A 535 7.21 23.26 4.39
C SER A 535 6.53 24.08 3.30
N VAL A 536 7.07 24.03 2.08
CA VAL A 536 6.45 24.60 0.87
C VAL A 536 6.00 23.46 -0.03
N VAL A 537 4.71 23.37 -0.32
CA VAL A 537 4.15 22.35 -1.23
C VAL A 537 3.46 23.04 -2.39
N SER A 538 3.94 22.75 -3.60
CA SER A 538 3.34 23.14 -4.86
C SER A 538 2.66 21.93 -5.47
N ALA A 539 1.33 21.92 -5.53
CA ALA A 539 0.57 20.80 -6.10
C ALA A 539 -0.28 21.25 -7.30
N ARG A 540 -0.11 20.54 -8.42
CA ARG A 540 -0.86 20.74 -9.67
C ARG A 540 -1.60 19.47 -10.06
N ARG A 541 -2.88 19.55 -10.43
CA ARG A 541 -3.69 18.36 -10.79
C ARG A 541 -3.70 17.29 -9.69
N LEU A 542 -3.68 17.73 -8.44
CA LEU A 542 -3.80 16.87 -7.26
C LEU A 542 -5.26 16.53 -7.01
N ARG A 543 -5.56 15.25 -6.83
CA ARG A 543 -6.89 14.73 -6.47
C ARG A 543 -6.87 14.21 -5.02
N ALA A 544 -7.25 15.05 -4.06
CA ALA A 544 -7.33 14.70 -2.63
C ALA A 544 -8.78 14.30 -2.29
N ILE A 545 -9.08 12.99 -2.34
CA ILE A 545 -10.45 12.47 -2.34
C ILE A 545 -10.70 11.37 -1.31
N GLU A 546 -11.89 11.31 -0.71
CA GLU A 546 -12.29 10.22 0.21
C GLU A 546 -11.34 10.01 1.42
N ASN A 547 -10.63 11.05 1.85
CA ASN A 547 -9.80 11.01 3.05
C ASN A 547 -10.60 11.47 4.27
N VAL A 548 -10.02 11.41 5.47
CA VAL A 548 -10.60 12.09 6.64
C VAL A 548 -10.45 13.62 6.47
N ASP A 549 -9.26 14.20 6.61
CA ASP A 549 -8.94 15.54 6.10
C ASP A 549 -8.33 15.42 4.69
N GLY A 550 -8.71 16.30 3.75
CA GLY A 550 -8.12 16.31 2.40
C GLY A 550 -6.66 16.78 2.42
N LEU A 551 -6.43 18.02 2.85
CA LEU A 551 -5.10 18.59 3.06
C LEU A 551 -5.03 19.38 4.37
N TYR A 552 -3.90 19.29 5.07
CA TYR A 552 -3.62 20.08 6.28
C TYR A 552 -2.22 20.70 6.25
N ALA A 553 -2.16 22.03 6.17
CA ALA A 553 -0.93 22.81 6.32
C ALA A 553 -0.87 23.46 7.71
N LYS A 554 0.26 23.31 8.39
CA LYS A 554 0.51 23.85 9.75
C LYS A 554 1.94 24.40 9.92
N ALA A 555 2.17 25.10 11.02
CA ALA A 555 3.49 25.55 11.49
C ALA A 555 4.30 26.38 10.48
N GLY A 556 3.69 27.44 9.91
CA GLY A 556 4.39 28.36 9.00
C GLY A 556 4.51 27.89 7.55
N SER A 557 3.87 26.77 7.19
CA SER A 557 3.91 26.21 5.84
C SER A 557 3.31 27.14 4.77
N LEU A 558 3.61 26.86 3.50
CA LEU A 558 2.93 27.43 2.34
C LEU A 558 2.41 26.30 1.46
N LEU A 559 1.10 26.27 1.26
CA LEU A 559 0.42 25.35 0.35
C LEU A 559 -0.05 26.11 -0.89
N VAL A 560 0.46 25.73 -2.06
CA VAL A 560 0.06 26.26 -3.37
C VAL A 560 -0.66 25.15 -4.13
N LEU A 561 -1.93 25.36 -4.44
CA LEU A 561 -2.80 24.42 -5.14
C LEU A 561 -3.28 25.06 -6.45
N GLU A 562 -2.98 24.40 -7.56
CA GLU A 562 -3.39 24.83 -8.92
C GLU A 562 -4.13 23.67 -9.60
N ASN A 563 -5.25 23.96 -10.26
CA ASN A 563 -6.04 22.98 -11.01
C ASN A 563 -6.22 21.65 -10.26
N SER A 564 -6.74 21.69 -9.03
CA SER A 564 -6.77 20.54 -8.12
C SER A 564 -8.18 20.24 -7.61
N LEU A 565 -8.45 18.96 -7.30
CA LEU A 565 -9.75 18.44 -6.91
C LEU A 565 -9.72 17.93 -5.45
N ILE A 566 -10.49 18.58 -4.58
CA ILE A 566 -10.54 18.29 -3.14
C ILE A 566 -11.98 17.91 -2.76
N LEU A 567 -12.28 16.61 -2.79
CA LEU A 567 -13.64 16.09 -2.88
C LEU A 567 -13.97 15.01 -1.84
N ASN A 568 -15.20 15.01 -1.33
CA ASN A 568 -15.75 13.92 -0.52
C ASN A 568 -14.93 13.56 0.75
N ASN A 569 -14.14 14.49 1.31
CA ASN A 569 -13.37 14.22 2.52
C ASN A 569 -14.28 14.29 3.76
N ALA A 570 -14.08 13.42 4.74
CA ALA A 570 -14.99 13.27 5.89
C ALA A 570 -15.00 14.50 6.81
N HIS A 571 -13.89 15.21 6.90
CA HIS A 571 -13.66 16.42 7.68
C HIS A 571 -13.35 17.61 6.74
N TYR A 572 -12.22 18.30 6.89
CA TYR A 572 -11.92 19.50 6.10
C TYR A 572 -11.50 19.14 4.67
N GLY A 573 -11.86 19.97 3.69
CA GLY A 573 -11.28 19.87 2.35
C GLY A 573 -9.82 20.32 2.39
N VAL A 574 -9.59 21.61 2.65
CA VAL A 574 -8.26 22.18 2.91
C VAL A 574 -8.28 22.91 4.24
N ARG A 575 -7.30 22.61 5.10
CA ARG A 575 -7.07 23.28 6.37
C ARG A 575 -5.69 23.94 6.36
N ALA A 576 -5.64 25.25 6.57
CA ALA A 576 -4.40 26.02 6.70
C ALA A 576 -4.40 26.72 8.06
N LEU A 577 -3.61 26.21 9.00
CA LEU A 577 -3.42 26.79 10.34
C LEU A 577 -2.03 27.40 10.44
N GLU A 578 -1.92 28.67 10.83
CA GLU A 578 -0.62 29.36 10.98
C GLU A 578 0.24 29.30 9.70
N SER A 579 -0.41 29.21 8.54
CA SER A 579 0.20 28.84 7.25
C SER A 579 -0.37 29.69 6.10
N GLY A 580 0.33 29.75 4.98
CA GLY A 580 -0.10 30.39 3.74
C GLY A 580 -0.87 29.42 2.85
N LEU A 581 -1.86 29.94 2.12
CA LEU A 581 -2.63 29.20 1.12
C LEU A 581 -2.77 30.04 -0.14
N THR A 582 -2.36 29.47 -1.27
CA THR A 582 -2.74 29.93 -2.62
C THR A 582 -3.55 28.80 -3.24
N LEU A 583 -4.76 29.11 -3.70
CA LEU A 583 -5.67 28.15 -4.33
C LEU A 583 -6.20 28.77 -5.62
N THR A 584 -5.89 28.15 -6.76
CA THR A 584 -6.26 28.64 -8.09
C THR A 584 -6.87 27.55 -8.97
N ASN A 585 -7.88 27.92 -9.76
CA ASN A 585 -8.48 27.09 -10.81
C ASN A 585 -8.96 25.72 -10.29
N SER A 586 -9.33 25.63 -9.02
CA SER A 586 -9.50 24.36 -8.28
C SER A 586 -10.92 24.17 -7.76
N VAL A 587 -11.29 22.91 -7.47
CA VAL A 587 -12.64 22.54 -7.03
C VAL A 587 -12.60 21.90 -5.65
N VAL A 588 -13.38 22.46 -4.73
CA VAL A 588 -13.43 22.06 -3.32
C VAL A 588 -14.87 21.78 -2.94
N ALA A 589 -15.25 20.51 -2.87
CA ALA A 589 -16.66 20.16 -2.76
C ALA A 589 -16.96 18.91 -1.95
N ARG A 590 -18.17 18.88 -1.38
CA ARG A 590 -18.71 17.73 -0.61
C ARG A 590 -17.83 17.28 0.57
N ASN A 591 -17.01 18.19 1.11
CA ASN A 591 -16.21 17.91 2.29
C ASN A 591 -17.06 18.10 3.58
N GLY A 592 -16.67 17.43 4.66
CA GLY A 592 -17.30 17.52 5.97
C GLY A 592 -18.37 16.45 6.22
N LEU A 593 -18.33 15.34 5.48
CA LEU A 593 -19.36 14.29 5.51
C LEU A 593 -19.64 13.71 6.92
N ALA A 594 -18.67 13.75 7.84
CA ALA A 594 -18.82 13.23 9.20
C ALA A 594 -19.54 14.16 10.20
N GLY A 595 -19.75 15.45 9.87
CA GLY A 595 -20.43 16.35 10.81
C GLY A 595 -20.41 17.85 10.49
N SER A 596 -21.13 18.64 11.29
CA SER A 596 -21.30 20.09 11.09
C SER A 596 -20.14 20.95 11.61
N GLY A 597 -18.97 20.37 11.88
CA GLY A 597 -17.79 21.08 12.40
C GLY A 597 -16.74 21.42 11.33
N TYR A 598 -16.95 20.98 10.09
CA TYR A 598 -15.92 20.93 9.06
C TYR A 598 -16.29 21.78 7.83
N TYR A 599 -15.33 22.58 7.39
CA TYR A 599 -15.48 23.54 6.27
C TYR A 599 -14.85 22.98 4.99
N GLY A 600 -15.27 23.51 3.83
CA GLY A 600 -14.56 23.26 2.57
C GLY A 600 -13.11 23.75 2.65
N LEU A 601 -12.95 25.02 2.99
CA LEU A 601 -11.68 25.69 3.28
C LEU A 601 -11.71 26.23 4.70
N SER A 602 -10.69 25.92 5.51
CA SER A 602 -10.51 26.41 6.88
C SER A 602 -9.16 27.13 6.99
N ILE A 603 -9.18 28.46 7.04
CA ILE A 603 -7.99 29.31 7.07
C ILE A 603 -7.93 30.02 8.43
N ALA A 604 -6.94 29.68 9.25
CA ALA A 604 -6.80 30.21 10.59
C ALA A 604 -5.38 30.74 10.84
N LEU A 605 -5.28 31.97 11.34
CA LEU A 605 -4.02 32.65 11.68
C LEU A 605 -2.99 32.69 10.52
N PRO A 606 -3.39 32.95 9.26
CA PRO A 606 -2.50 32.68 8.13
C PRO A 606 -1.22 33.52 8.15
N SER A 607 -0.11 32.95 7.67
CA SER A 607 1.20 33.59 7.69
C SER A 607 1.30 34.77 6.70
N GLN A 608 0.59 34.67 5.58
CA GLN A 608 0.44 35.71 4.55
C GLN A 608 -1.04 35.91 4.18
N ILE A 609 -1.34 36.86 3.29
CA ILE A 609 -2.69 36.99 2.71
C ILE A 609 -2.95 35.77 1.81
N PRO A 610 -4.05 35.01 2.01
CA PRO A 610 -4.39 33.90 1.14
C PRO A 610 -4.95 34.39 -0.21
N ASP A 611 -4.45 33.84 -1.31
CA ASP A 611 -4.94 34.11 -2.66
C ASP A 611 -5.90 32.99 -3.08
N ILE A 612 -7.19 33.32 -3.27
CA ILE A 612 -8.24 32.34 -3.58
C ILE A 612 -8.94 32.79 -4.87
N HIS A 613 -8.40 32.39 -6.03
CA HIS A 613 -8.83 32.89 -7.35
C HIS A 613 -9.39 31.79 -8.27
N ASN A 614 -10.46 32.09 -9.00
CA ASN A 614 -11.05 31.20 -10.01
C ASN A 614 -11.38 29.77 -9.48
N ASN A 615 -11.98 29.66 -8.29
CA ASN A 615 -12.28 28.35 -7.69
C ASN A 615 -13.79 28.07 -7.65
N THR A 616 -14.18 26.80 -7.75
CA THR A 616 -15.55 26.35 -7.53
C THR A 616 -15.63 25.62 -6.18
N VAL A 617 -16.22 26.28 -5.18
CA VAL A 617 -16.35 25.78 -3.81
C VAL A 617 -17.82 25.50 -3.51
N VAL A 618 -18.23 24.23 -3.52
CA VAL A 618 -19.67 23.88 -3.56
C VAL A 618 -20.05 22.67 -2.70
N HIS A 619 -21.29 22.63 -2.20
CA HIS A 619 -21.85 21.49 -1.47
C HIS A 619 -21.03 20.99 -0.25
N ASN A 620 -20.13 21.80 0.30
CA ASN A 620 -19.45 21.45 1.56
C ASN A 620 -20.44 21.50 2.73
N ARG A 621 -20.23 20.64 3.74
CA ARG A 621 -21.22 20.39 4.81
C ARG A 621 -21.50 21.62 5.66
N ASN A 622 -20.49 22.46 5.89
CA ASN A 622 -20.59 23.76 6.55
C ASN A 622 -20.18 24.88 5.55
N GLU A 623 -19.79 26.08 5.99
CA GLU A 623 -19.28 27.13 5.08
C GLU A 623 -18.24 26.58 4.08
N GLY A 624 -18.31 27.08 2.84
CA GLY A 624 -17.30 26.78 1.82
C GLY A 624 -15.94 27.37 2.19
N LEU A 625 -15.93 28.54 2.86
CA LEU A 625 -14.71 29.17 3.38
C LEU A 625 -14.94 29.73 4.79
N PHE A 626 -14.15 29.26 5.75
CA PHE A 626 -14.02 29.82 7.10
C PHE A 626 -12.66 30.52 7.24
N PHE A 627 -12.68 31.77 7.70
CA PHE A 627 -11.49 32.57 7.99
C PHE A 627 -11.46 33.05 9.44
N PHE A 628 -10.27 33.00 10.05
CA PHE A 628 -9.97 33.61 11.35
C PHE A 628 -8.55 34.18 11.38
N ASP A 629 -8.37 35.41 11.89
CA ASP A 629 -7.06 35.98 12.26
C ASP A 629 -7.17 36.62 13.65
N SER A 630 -6.06 36.62 14.38
CA SER A 630 -5.93 37.15 15.74
C SER A 630 -5.79 38.66 15.80
N ASP A 631 -5.41 39.33 14.71
CA ASP A 631 -5.38 40.79 14.61
C ASP A 631 -6.70 41.32 14.01
N PRO A 632 -7.63 41.86 14.81
CA PRO A 632 -8.90 42.40 14.30
C PRO A 632 -8.73 43.78 13.63
N ASN A 633 -7.57 44.43 13.73
CA ASN A 633 -7.31 45.76 13.17
C ASN A 633 -6.65 45.69 11.80
N ASN A 634 -5.84 44.66 11.55
CA ASN A 634 -5.18 44.41 10.27
C ASN A 634 -5.17 42.90 9.92
N PRO A 635 -6.35 42.26 9.80
CA PRO A 635 -6.44 40.84 9.50
C PRO A 635 -5.90 40.54 8.09
N LYS A 636 -5.16 39.44 7.93
CA LYS A 636 -4.73 38.92 6.62
C LYS A 636 -5.89 38.22 5.89
N SER A 637 -6.96 38.98 5.64
CA SER A 637 -8.21 38.47 5.07
C SER A 637 -7.98 37.92 3.65
N PRO A 638 -8.60 36.78 3.27
CA PRO A 638 -8.38 36.16 1.95
C PRO A 638 -8.80 37.09 0.81
N ASP A 639 -8.00 37.13 -0.25
CA ASP A 639 -8.36 37.79 -1.49
C ASP A 639 -9.13 36.81 -2.38
N ILE A 640 -10.47 36.89 -2.29
CA ILE A 640 -11.39 35.98 -2.99
C ILE A 640 -11.82 36.62 -4.30
N GLN A 641 -11.43 36.05 -5.45
CA GLN A 641 -11.73 36.62 -6.76
C GLN A 641 -12.19 35.57 -7.77
N SER A 642 -13.12 35.91 -8.66
CA SER A 642 -13.61 35.02 -9.73
C SER A 642 -14.12 33.65 -9.22
N CYS A 643 -14.58 33.53 -7.96
CA CYS A 643 -14.96 32.25 -7.38
C CYS A 643 -16.47 32.00 -7.43
N ILE A 644 -16.87 30.73 -7.58
CA ILE A 644 -18.23 30.25 -7.29
C ILE A 644 -18.25 29.72 -5.86
N LEU A 645 -19.16 30.26 -5.04
CA LEU A 645 -19.49 29.70 -3.73
C LEU A 645 -21.00 29.41 -3.67
N TRP A 646 -21.35 28.16 -3.94
CA TRP A 646 -22.73 27.71 -4.15
C TRP A 646 -23.12 26.54 -3.25
N TYR A 647 -24.29 26.65 -2.62
CA TYR A 647 -24.95 25.61 -1.81
C TYR A 647 -24.11 24.96 -0.68
N ASN A 648 -23.01 25.58 -0.25
CA ASN A 648 -22.33 25.17 0.97
C ASN A 648 -23.24 25.37 2.19
N ASN A 649 -22.94 24.70 3.30
CA ASN A 649 -23.70 24.81 4.55
C ASN A 649 -25.20 24.47 4.38
N ALA A 650 -25.51 23.44 3.57
CA ALA A 650 -26.87 23.08 3.14
C ALA A 650 -27.66 24.27 2.55
N GLY A 651 -27.00 25.09 1.74
CA GLY A 651 -27.58 26.32 1.21
C GLY A 651 -27.72 27.45 2.23
N GLY A 652 -26.99 27.39 3.35
CA GLY A 652 -26.90 28.43 4.37
C GLY A 652 -25.82 29.47 4.07
N ARG A 653 -25.15 29.97 5.12
CA ARG A 653 -24.05 30.94 4.95
C ARG A 653 -22.91 30.28 4.17
N GLN A 654 -22.45 30.92 3.09
CA GLN A 654 -21.38 30.40 2.23
C GLN A 654 -19.97 30.65 2.79
N MET A 655 -19.76 31.76 3.52
CA MET A 655 -18.47 32.17 4.06
C MET A 655 -18.57 32.74 5.48
N ALA A 656 -17.57 32.49 6.31
CA ALA A 656 -17.45 33.03 7.66
C ALA A 656 -16.12 33.78 7.84
N GLY A 657 -16.15 34.95 8.49
CA GLY A 657 -14.96 35.76 8.79
C GLY A 657 -14.36 36.55 7.61
N CYS A 658 -14.65 36.17 6.36
CA CYS A 658 -14.13 36.85 5.17
C CYS A 658 -14.74 38.25 4.97
N GLY A 659 -13.87 39.26 4.74
CA GLY A 659 -14.29 40.64 4.51
C GLY A 659 -14.38 41.07 3.05
N PHE A 660 -13.60 40.44 2.16
CA PHE A 660 -13.41 40.89 0.78
C PHE A 660 -13.70 39.78 -0.23
N ARG A 661 -14.38 40.14 -1.32
CA ARG A 661 -14.64 39.31 -2.49
C ARG A 661 -14.89 40.19 -3.71
N ARG A 662 -14.44 39.77 -4.89
CA ARG A 662 -14.64 40.50 -6.15
C ARG A 662 -15.00 39.55 -7.28
N TYR A 663 -15.79 40.02 -8.25
CA TYR A 663 -16.15 39.24 -9.45
C TYR A 663 -16.58 37.79 -9.16
N SER A 664 -17.26 37.55 -8.03
CA SER A 664 -17.57 36.20 -7.54
C SER A 664 -19.07 35.94 -7.50
N CYS A 665 -19.48 34.72 -7.84
CA CYS A 665 -20.85 34.25 -7.72
C CYS A 665 -21.05 33.62 -6.34
N VAL A 666 -21.86 34.25 -5.49
CA VAL A 666 -22.04 33.81 -4.09
C VAL A 666 -23.52 33.65 -3.78
N TYR A 667 -23.93 32.43 -3.41
CA TYR A 667 -25.32 32.15 -3.04
C TYR A 667 -25.77 32.94 -1.80
N ASP A 668 -26.88 33.67 -1.90
CA ASP A 668 -27.54 34.29 -0.75
C ASP A 668 -28.59 33.32 -0.16
N PRO A 669 -28.37 32.79 1.05
CA PRO A 669 -29.33 31.90 1.70
C PRO A 669 -30.65 32.59 2.07
N ASN A 670 -30.70 33.93 2.06
CA ASN A 670 -31.87 34.70 2.49
C ASN A 670 -32.84 34.99 1.34
N ASP A 671 -32.39 34.88 0.09
CA ASP A 671 -33.26 34.96 -1.10
C ASP A 671 -32.95 33.83 -2.10
N PRO A 672 -33.24 32.57 -1.74
CA PRO A 672 -32.94 31.40 -2.57
C PRO A 672 -33.70 31.38 -3.91
N THR A 673 -34.71 32.23 -4.07
CA THR A 673 -35.55 32.35 -5.28
C THR A 673 -35.38 33.66 -6.03
N GLY A 674 -35.05 34.76 -5.34
CA GLY A 674 -34.78 36.08 -5.89
C GLY A 674 -33.33 36.23 -6.29
N GLN A 675 -32.97 35.58 -7.39
CA GLN A 675 -31.63 35.67 -7.97
C GLN A 675 -31.39 37.06 -8.55
N ASP A 676 -30.38 37.78 -8.04
CA ASP A 676 -29.91 39.03 -8.61
C ASP A 676 -28.56 38.80 -9.31
N TYR A 677 -28.66 38.62 -10.62
CA TYR A 677 -27.52 38.51 -11.54
C TYR A 677 -26.90 39.87 -11.89
N THR A 678 -27.38 40.97 -11.30
CA THR A 678 -26.77 42.30 -11.47
C THR A 678 -25.50 42.37 -10.62
N PRO A 679 -24.30 42.60 -11.22
CA PRO A 679 -23.08 42.73 -10.43
C PRO A 679 -23.10 43.96 -9.52
N ASP A 680 -22.64 43.78 -8.28
CA ASP A 680 -22.40 44.84 -7.32
C ASP A 680 -21.21 45.73 -7.74
N VAL A 681 -20.91 46.76 -6.94
CA VAL A 681 -19.79 47.70 -7.20
C VAL A 681 -18.40 47.04 -7.20
N TYR A 682 -18.30 45.77 -6.78
CA TYR A 682 -17.10 44.94 -6.76
C TYR A 682 -17.18 43.77 -7.76
N GLY A 683 -18.21 43.73 -8.61
CA GLY A 683 -18.44 42.73 -9.64
C GLY A 683 -19.09 41.43 -9.15
N ASN A 684 -19.47 41.31 -7.88
CA ASN A 684 -20.10 40.09 -7.34
C ASN A 684 -21.59 40.07 -7.62
N PHE A 685 -22.19 38.90 -7.80
CA PHE A 685 -23.63 38.73 -7.90
C PHE A 685 -24.11 37.50 -7.11
N SER A 686 -25.43 37.37 -6.94
CA SER A 686 -26.03 36.26 -6.21
C SER A 686 -27.13 35.57 -7.03
N GLY A 687 -26.85 34.35 -7.46
CA GLY A 687 -27.79 33.55 -8.22
C GLY A 687 -27.20 32.17 -8.52
N ASN A 688 -27.98 31.31 -9.18
CA ASN A 688 -27.53 29.98 -9.55
C ASN A 688 -26.40 30.10 -10.60
N PRO A 689 -25.21 29.50 -10.39
CA PRO A 689 -24.13 29.51 -11.37
C PRO A 689 -24.48 28.75 -12.65
N ARG A 690 -25.55 27.93 -12.65
CA ARG A 690 -25.98 27.07 -13.76
C ARG A 690 -24.86 26.15 -14.22
N PHE A 691 -24.60 25.11 -13.44
CA PHE A 691 -23.79 23.98 -13.91
C PHE A 691 -24.57 23.21 -14.98
N ALA A 692 -23.84 22.60 -15.93
CA ALA A 692 -24.40 21.80 -17.01
C ALA A 692 -25.30 20.67 -16.48
N TYR A 693 -24.91 20.05 -15.37
CA TYR A 693 -25.68 19.01 -14.68
C TYR A 693 -26.31 19.62 -13.42
N ALA A 694 -27.62 19.89 -13.50
CA ALA A 694 -28.30 20.75 -12.53
C ALA A 694 -28.49 20.13 -11.12
N ASP A 695 -28.37 18.81 -10.96
CA ASP A 695 -28.61 18.12 -9.69
C ASP A 695 -27.35 17.94 -8.83
N CYS A 696 -26.55 18.99 -8.69
CA CYS A 696 -25.52 19.03 -7.66
C CYS A 696 -26.14 19.02 -6.24
N THR A 697 -27.44 19.30 -6.11
CA THR A 697 -28.23 19.30 -4.86
C THR A 697 -28.52 17.94 -4.25
N ASP A 698 -28.67 16.87 -5.05
CA ASP A 698 -28.69 15.51 -4.52
C ASP A 698 -27.29 15.13 -3.99
N PRO A 699 -27.15 14.78 -2.70
CA PRO A 699 -25.87 14.27 -2.17
C PRO A 699 -25.42 12.94 -2.82
N ASN A 700 -26.29 12.23 -3.55
CA ASN A 700 -25.99 10.97 -4.22
C ASN A 700 -25.69 11.12 -5.73
N ALA A 701 -26.18 12.16 -6.40
CA ALA A 701 -25.80 12.49 -7.77
C ALA A 701 -24.29 12.72 -7.88
N LEU A 702 -23.68 12.55 -9.06
CA LEU A 702 -22.25 12.80 -9.23
C LEU A 702 -21.95 14.30 -9.37
N LEU A 703 -20.77 14.72 -8.91
CA LEU A 703 -20.39 16.13 -8.93
C LEU A 703 -19.73 16.49 -10.27
N ASN A 704 -20.48 17.15 -11.14
CA ASN A 704 -19.98 17.86 -12.31
C ASN A 704 -20.16 19.36 -12.08
N VAL A 705 -19.12 20.17 -12.34
CA VAL A 705 -19.14 21.63 -12.12
C VAL A 705 -18.82 22.47 -13.36
N HIS A 706 -18.85 21.85 -14.55
CA HIS A 706 -18.79 22.62 -15.80
C HIS A 706 -20.05 23.48 -15.93
N LEU A 707 -19.92 24.65 -16.52
CA LEU A 707 -20.98 25.62 -16.67
C LEU A 707 -21.88 25.27 -17.86
N ALA A 708 -23.19 25.48 -17.70
CA ALA A 708 -24.12 25.44 -18.80
C ALA A 708 -23.86 26.62 -19.76
N ALA A 709 -24.15 26.44 -21.06
CA ALA A 709 -23.94 27.48 -22.07
C ALA A 709 -24.74 28.79 -21.83
N ASP A 710 -25.75 28.78 -20.95
CA ASP A 710 -26.53 29.94 -20.52
C ASP A 710 -26.12 30.48 -19.12
N SER A 711 -24.95 30.07 -18.63
CA SER A 711 -24.44 30.43 -17.31
C SER A 711 -24.11 31.93 -17.18
N PRO A 712 -24.53 32.57 -16.08
CA PRO A 712 -24.14 33.95 -15.76
C PRO A 712 -22.68 34.08 -15.31
N CYS A 713 -21.98 32.96 -15.08
CA CYS A 713 -20.57 32.94 -14.70
C CYS A 713 -19.63 33.08 -15.91
N ILE A 714 -20.12 32.78 -17.12
CA ILE A 714 -19.34 32.86 -18.36
C ILE A 714 -18.95 34.32 -18.63
N ASN A 715 -17.66 34.52 -18.90
CA ASN A 715 -16.99 35.79 -19.16
C ASN A 715 -17.26 36.85 -18.09
N ALA A 716 -17.46 36.43 -16.83
CA ALA A 716 -17.85 37.29 -15.71
C ALA A 716 -16.74 37.52 -14.64
N GLY A 717 -15.60 36.81 -14.71
CA GLY A 717 -14.48 36.89 -13.76
C GLY A 717 -13.62 38.16 -13.90
N ASN A 718 -12.63 38.36 -13.02
CA ASN A 718 -11.84 39.60 -12.99
C ASN A 718 -10.83 39.70 -14.16
N PRO A 719 -11.01 40.59 -15.17
CA PRO A 719 -10.06 40.69 -16.29
C PRO A 719 -8.72 41.35 -15.93
N ALA A 720 -8.51 41.78 -14.67
CA ALA A 720 -7.31 42.49 -14.22
C ALA A 720 -6.27 41.60 -13.51
N LEU A 721 -6.53 40.30 -13.34
CA LEU A 721 -5.53 39.34 -12.84
C LEU A 721 -4.63 38.85 -13.98
N SER A 722 -3.50 38.23 -13.63
CA SER A 722 -2.65 37.54 -14.62
C SER A 722 -3.13 36.11 -14.82
N TYR A 723 -3.34 35.74 -16.08
CA TYR A 723 -3.77 34.40 -16.51
C TYR A 723 -2.75 33.71 -17.42
N GLU A 724 -1.57 34.32 -17.61
CA GLU A 724 -0.53 33.77 -18.48
C GLU A 724 -0.05 32.40 -17.99
N GLY A 725 -0.16 31.38 -18.85
CA GLY A 725 0.22 30.00 -18.55
C GLY A 725 -0.76 29.22 -17.66
N GLN A 726 -1.77 29.87 -17.09
CA GLN A 726 -2.79 29.20 -16.26
C GLN A 726 -3.72 28.32 -17.09
N ARG A 727 -4.20 27.25 -16.46
CA ARG A 727 -5.18 26.32 -17.02
C ARG A 727 -6.36 26.11 -16.07
N ASP A 728 -7.51 25.84 -16.64
CA ASP A 728 -8.76 25.48 -15.96
C ASP A 728 -8.82 23.97 -15.68
N ILE A 729 -9.99 23.47 -15.25
CA ILE A 729 -10.20 22.07 -14.84
C ILE A 729 -10.01 21.04 -15.96
N ASP A 730 -10.36 21.36 -17.21
CA ASP A 730 -10.13 20.47 -18.36
C ASP A 730 -8.73 20.63 -18.98
N ASN A 731 -7.87 21.40 -18.29
CA ASN A 731 -6.50 21.69 -18.68
C ASN A 731 -6.43 22.50 -20.01
N GLU A 732 -7.48 23.25 -20.32
CA GLU A 732 -7.54 24.26 -21.39
C GLU A 732 -6.88 25.58 -20.95
N GLY A 733 -6.92 26.62 -21.79
CA GLY A 733 -6.31 27.91 -21.48
C GLY A 733 -7.26 28.78 -20.66
N ARG A 734 -6.84 29.31 -19.51
CA ARG A 734 -7.69 30.02 -18.52
C ARG A 734 -8.35 31.35 -18.98
N VAL A 735 -8.28 31.71 -20.27
CA VAL A 735 -9.04 32.83 -20.87
C VAL A 735 -9.50 32.44 -22.27
N LEU A 736 -10.76 31.97 -22.36
CA LEU A 736 -11.48 31.74 -23.61
C LEU A 736 -12.58 32.80 -23.77
N GLY A 737 -13.10 33.02 -24.98
CA GLY A 737 -14.10 34.08 -25.24
C GLY A 737 -13.66 35.54 -25.09
N GLY A 738 -12.52 35.80 -24.44
CA GLY A 738 -11.91 37.13 -24.28
C GLY A 738 -11.95 37.67 -22.85
N ARG A 739 -12.59 36.98 -21.91
CA ARG A 739 -12.57 37.28 -20.48
C ARG A 739 -12.81 36.00 -19.68
N VAL A 740 -12.00 35.80 -18.65
CA VAL A 740 -12.12 34.69 -17.70
C VAL A 740 -13.53 34.50 -17.14
N ASP A 741 -13.92 33.25 -16.97
CA ASP A 741 -15.15 32.84 -16.30
C ASP A 741 -15.04 32.95 -14.77
N ILE A 742 -16.17 32.86 -14.08
CA ILE A 742 -16.22 32.71 -12.61
C ILE A 742 -16.30 31.22 -12.29
N GLY A 743 -15.41 30.72 -11.44
CA GLY A 743 -15.29 29.30 -11.11
C GLY A 743 -14.00 28.69 -11.64
N ALA A 744 -13.86 27.38 -11.44
CA ALA A 744 -12.69 26.59 -11.87
C ALA A 744 -12.76 26.15 -13.34
N ASP A 745 -13.96 26.17 -13.92
CA ASP A 745 -14.26 25.96 -15.35
C ASP A 745 -13.97 27.22 -16.18
N GLU A 746 -13.69 27.06 -17.47
CA GLU A 746 -13.52 28.13 -18.46
C GLU A 746 -14.10 27.68 -19.80
N VAL A 747 -15.33 28.10 -20.11
CA VAL A 747 -16.09 27.56 -21.25
C VAL A 747 -15.53 28.05 -22.59
N ASP A 748 -15.06 27.12 -23.44
CA ASP A 748 -14.80 27.41 -24.85
C ASP A 748 -16.09 27.92 -25.54
N PRO A 749 -16.12 29.12 -26.14
CA PRO A 749 -17.27 29.60 -26.91
C PRO A 749 -17.69 28.71 -28.10
N ALA A 750 -16.84 27.77 -28.54
CA ALA A 750 -17.21 26.74 -29.52
C ALA A 750 -17.87 25.49 -28.88
N CYS A 751 -17.85 25.37 -27.55
CA CYS A 751 -18.41 24.29 -26.76
C CYS A 751 -19.86 24.60 -26.34
N ALA A 752 -20.80 24.36 -27.26
CA ALA A 752 -22.24 24.57 -27.01
C ALA A 752 -22.98 23.32 -26.48
N ASP A 753 -22.37 22.13 -26.61
CA ASP A 753 -22.99 20.83 -26.32
C ASP A 753 -22.35 20.22 -25.05
N VAL A 754 -22.79 20.73 -23.89
CA VAL A 754 -22.15 20.52 -22.58
C VAL A 754 -22.91 19.56 -21.66
N PHE A 755 -24.12 19.14 -22.04
CA PHE A 755 -25.06 18.38 -21.21
C PHE A 755 -25.90 17.41 -22.05
N SER A 756 -26.12 16.20 -21.54
CA SER A 756 -27.12 15.26 -22.03
C SER A 756 -27.98 14.77 -20.87
N ALA A 757 -29.31 14.71 -21.09
CA ALA A 757 -30.25 14.16 -20.09
C ALA A 757 -30.10 12.64 -19.90
N LEU A 758 -29.43 11.96 -20.84
CA LEU A 758 -29.12 10.52 -20.77
C LEU A 758 -27.78 10.22 -20.10
N ASP A 759 -26.91 11.23 -19.90
CA ASP A 759 -25.67 11.09 -19.15
C ASP A 759 -25.96 11.16 -17.65
N TRP A 760 -26.50 10.05 -17.12
CA TRP A 760 -26.96 9.95 -15.74
C TRP A 760 -25.84 9.92 -14.70
N ASN A 761 -24.61 9.61 -15.13
CA ASN A 761 -23.43 9.61 -14.28
C ASN A 761 -22.67 10.97 -14.33
N ALA A 762 -23.04 11.86 -15.26
CA ALA A 762 -22.43 13.17 -15.47
C ALA A 762 -20.92 13.13 -15.78
N ASP A 763 -20.40 12.02 -16.33
CA ASP A 763 -19.01 11.87 -16.76
C ASP A 763 -18.73 12.61 -18.07
N GLY A 764 -19.78 13.01 -18.80
CA GLY A 764 -19.70 13.71 -20.07
C GLY A 764 -19.80 12.79 -21.29
N VAL A 765 -20.11 11.49 -21.13
CA VAL A 765 -20.40 10.57 -22.24
C VAL A 765 -21.54 9.62 -21.89
N VAL A 766 -22.54 9.52 -22.79
CA VAL A 766 -23.55 8.46 -22.73
C VAL A 766 -22.90 7.14 -23.21
N ASN A 767 -22.63 6.23 -22.28
CA ASN A 767 -21.87 5.02 -22.55
C ASN A 767 -22.49 3.76 -21.93
N LEU A 768 -21.67 2.70 -21.85
CA LEU A 768 -22.05 1.41 -21.28
C LEU A 768 -22.55 1.48 -19.83
N HIS A 769 -22.17 2.50 -19.07
CA HIS A 769 -22.67 2.72 -17.73
C HIS A 769 -24.19 2.95 -17.77
N GLU A 770 -24.64 3.92 -18.55
CA GLU A 770 -26.05 4.30 -18.72
C GLU A 770 -26.84 3.14 -19.34
N PHE A 771 -26.29 2.50 -20.37
CA PHE A 771 -26.92 1.35 -21.02
C PHE A 771 -27.08 0.13 -20.09
N ASN A 772 -26.15 -0.07 -19.14
CA ASN A 772 -26.30 -1.11 -18.11
C ASN A 772 -27.48 -0.83 -17.17
N PHE A 773 -27.75 0.44 -16.83
CA PHE A 773 -28.96 0.79 -16.07
C PHE A 773 -30.22 0.55 -16.92
N PHE A 774 -30.22 1.06 -18.15
CA PHE A 774 -31.33 0.89 -19.10
C PHE A 774 -31.71 -0.58 -19.32
N SER A 775 -30.74 -1.44 -19.65
CA SER A 775 -30.95 -2.88 -19.90
C SER A 775 -31.49 -3.67 -18.69
N ARG A 776 -31.39 -3.11 -17.47
CA ARG A 776 -31.94 -3.71 -16.24
C ARG A 776 -33.37 -3.25 -15.94
N ALA A 777 -33.79 -2.12 -16.52
CA ALA A 777 -35.15 -1.58 -16.43
C ALA A 777 -36.08 -2.12 -17.54
N TRP A 778 -35.52 -2.73 -18.58
CA TRP A 778 -36.23 -3.32 -19.72
C TRP A 778 -37.40 -4.26 -19.34
N LEU A 779 -38.59 -4.01 -19.91
CA LEU A 779 -39.81 -4.82 -19.74
C LEU A 779 -40.17 -5.12 -18.27
N THR A 780 -39.89 -4.17 -17.36
CA THR A 780 -40.09 -4.38 -15.92
C THR A 780 -41.54 -4.28 -15.44
N THR A 781 -42.45 -3.88 -16.32
CA THR A 781 -43.91 -3.98 -16.16
C THR A 781 -44.54 -4.50 -17.47
N ASP A 782 -45.70 -5.18 -17.38
CA ASP A 782 -46.52 -5.51 -18.56
C ASP A 782 -47.25 -4.23 -19.03
N PRO A 783 -47.06 -3.77 -20.29
CA PRO A 783 -47.71 -2.56 -20.83
C PRO A 783 -49.25 -2.62 -20.79
N ASN A 784 -49.81 -3.81 -20.65
CA ASN A 784 -51.26 -4.04 -20.58
C ASN A 784 -51.79 -4.13 -19.14
N ASN A 785 -50.98 -3.86 -18.12
CA ASN A 785 -51.37 -4.02 -16.72
C ASN A 785 -52.38 -2.92 -16.27
N PRO A 786 -53.64 -3.27 -16.00
CA PRO A 786 -54.72 -2.29 -15.74
C PRO A 786 -54.62 -1.53 -14.41
N ILE A 787 -53.52 -1.71 -13.67
CA ILE A 787 -53.22 -0.99 -12.42
C ILE A 787 -52.35 0.25 -12.69
N CYS A 788 -51.61 0.27 -13.82
CA CYS A 788 -50.66 1.34 -14.15
C CYS A 788 -51.24 2.43 -15.09
N ASP A 789 -52.25 2.12 -15.93
CA ASP A 789 -52.92 3.11 -16.79
C ASP A 789 -53.79 4.10 -15.96
N PRO A 790 -53.47 5.42 -15.94
CA PRO A 790 -54.25 6.43 -15.22
C PRO A 790 -55.70 6.61 -15.69
N ASN A 791 -56.02 6.10 -16.90
CA ASN A 791 -57.34 6.16 -17.50
C ASN A 791 -58.18 4.90 -17.24
N HIS A 792 -57.57 3.83 -16.70
CA HIS A 792 -58.26 2.59 -16.41
C HIS A 792 -59.15 2.73 -15.15
N PRO A 793 -60.40 2.22 -15.12
CA PRO A 793 -61.32 2.38 -13.99
C PRO A 793 -60.86 1.75 -12.65
N GLY A 794 -59.76 0.99 -12.67
CA GLY A 794 -59.13 0.37 -11.50
C GLY A 794 -57.85 1.06 -11.02
N TYR A 795 -57.43 2.17 -11.62
CA TYR A 795 -56.25 2.93 -11.20
C TYR A 795 -56.41 3.46 -9.76
N VAL A 796 -55.41 3.22 -8.91
CA VAL A 796 -55.46 3.58 -7.47
C VAL A 796 -54.37 4.58 -7.09
N SER A 797 -53.13 4.34 -7.53
CA SER A 797 -51.97 5.24 -7.39
C SER A 797 -50.76 4.69 -8.15
N ASP A 798 -49.72 5.51 -8.31
CA ASP A 798 -48.35 5.10 -8.65
C ASP A 798 -47.91 3.83 -7.90
N PRO A 799 -47.39 2.79 -8.58
CA PRO A 799 -46.84 1.57 -7.96
C PRO A 799 -45.73 1.82 -6.92
N ASN A 800 -45.04 2.96 -6.99
CA ASN A 800 -43.96 3.34 -6.07
C ASN A 800 -44.44 4.08 -4.81
N ALA A 801 -45.75 4.26 -4.63
CA ALA A 801 -46.31 4.86 -3.43
C ALA A 801 -45.94 4.07 -2.15
N LEU A 802 -45.44 4.79 -1.14
CA LEU A 802 -44.99 4.23 0.14
C LEU A 802 -46.04 3.32 0.80
N GLY A 803 -45.79 2.00 0.77
CA GLY A 803 -46.55 0.98 1.50
C GLY A 803 -47.38 0.01 0.66
N TYR A 804 -47.27 -0.02 -0.67
CA TYR A 804 -48.12 -0.86 -1.53
C TYR A 804 -47.59 -2.27 -1.83
N VAL A 805 -46.27 -2.49 -1.88
CA VAL A 805 -45.60 -3.78 -2.12
C VAL A 805 -44.43 -4.00 -1.15
N SER A 806 -43.95 -5.25 -1.02
CA SER A 806 -42.76 -5.54 -0.19
C SER A 806 -41.47 -5.06 -0.87
N GLU A 807 -40.42 -4.80 -0.11
CA GLU A 807 -39.10 -4.41 -0.62
C GLU A 807 -38.49 -5.42 -1.65
N THR A 808 -38.95 -6.67 -1.64
CA THR A 808 -38.58 -7.71 -2.62
C THR A 808 -39.49 -7.78 -3.85
N ASP A 809 -40.67 -7.16 -3.78
CA ASP A 809 -41.69 -7.13 -4.86
C ASP A 809 -41.76 -5.76 -5.55
N LYS A 810 -40.85 -4.82 -5.22
CA LYS A 810 -40.66 -3.59 -5.99
C LYS A 810 -40.23 -3.95 -7.41
N LEU A 811 -41.16 -3.78 -8.35
CA LEU A 811 -40.94 -3.93 -9.78
C LEU A 811 -39.75 -3.07 -10.18
N ARG A 812 -38.83 -3.62 -10.99
CA ARG A 812 -37.51 -3.01 -11.27
C ARG A 812 -37.56 -1.81 -12.23
N PHE A 813 -38.71 -1.19 -12.35
CA PHE A 813 -38.93 0.03 -13.12
C PHE A 813 -38.11 1.17 -12.52
N ASP A 814 -37.33 1.84 -13.36
CA ASP A 814 -36.66 3.10 -13.03
C ASP A 814 -37.17 4.15 -14.02
N ALA A 815 -37.88 5.15 -13.50
CA ALA A 815 -38.47 6.24 -14.29
C ALA A 815 -37.42 7.13 -15.00
N LYS A 816 -36.12 6.89 -14.81
CA LYS A 816 -35.05 7.47 -15.64
C LYS A 816 -34.89 6.76 -16.99
N CYS A 817 -35.30 5.50 -17.10
CA CYS A 817 -35.15 4.67 -18.29
C CYS A 817 -36.39 4.70 -19.21
N ASP A 818 -37.50 5.21 -18.71
CA ASP A 818 -38.70 5.61 -19.44
C ASP A 818 -38.43 7.00 -20.04
N LEU A 819 -38.17 7.03 -21.36
CA LEU A 819 -37.64 8.18 -22.11
C LEU A 819 -38.70 8.92 -22.91
N ASP A 820 -39.81 8.26 -23.28
CA ASP A 820 -40.97 8.91 -23.91
C ASP A 820 -42.13 9.24 -22.94
N ALA A 821 -42.04 8.76 -21.69
CA ALA A 821 -43.00 8.95 -20.61
C ALA A 821 -44.33 8.19 -20.78
N ASP A 822 -44.32 7.01 -21.42
CA ASP A 822 -45.49 6.13 -21.56
C ASP A 822 -45.74 5.17 -20.37
N LEU A 823 -44.75 5.03 -19.47
CA LEU A 823 -44.72 4.19 -18.26
C LEU A 823 -44.36 2.71 -18.45
N ASP A 824 -43.83 2.31 -19.60
CA ASP A 824 -42.97 1.11 -19.70
C ASP A 824 -41.49 1.46 -19.99
N VAL A 825 -40.68 0.44 -20.35
CA VAL A 825 -39.27 0.58 -20.75
C VAL A 825 -39.03 -0.42 -21.88
N ASP A 826 -39.02 0.11 -23.09
CA ASP A 826 -39.48 -0.56 -24.30
C ASP A 826 -38.62 -0.19 -25.54
N LEU A 827 -38.99 -0.74 -26.70
CA LEU A 827 -38.35 -0.52 -27.98
C LEU A 827 -38.28 0.94 -28.44
N GLU A 828 -39.29 1.75 -28.13
CA GLU A 828 -39.33 3.19 -28.42
C GLU A 828 -38.33 3.95 -27.54
N ASP A 829 -38.18 3.60 -26.26
CA ASP A 829 -37.11 4.12 -25.39
C ASP A 829 -35.72 3.73 -25.87
N LEU A 830 -35.52 2.47 -26.29
CA LEU A 830 -34.21 2.04 -26.81
C LEU A 830 -33.84 2.82 -28.08
N ALA A 831 -34.83 3.15 -28.92
CA ALA A 831 -34.59 3.99 -30.08
C ALA A 831 -34.10 5.39 -29.66
N LEU A 832 -34.75 6.02 -28.67
CA LEU A 832 -34.36 7.32 -28.10
C LEU A 832 -32.98 7.28 -27.44
N PHE A 833 -32.70 6.26 -26.62
CA PHE A 833 -31.39 6.08 -26.00
C PHE A 833 -30.28 6.01 -27.05
N LEU A 834 -30.51 5.26 -28.13
CA LEU A 834 -29.52 5.08 -29.19
C LEU A 834 -29.31 6.32 -30.07
N GLU A 835 -30.19 7.33 -30.05
CA GLU A 835 -29.93 8.63 -30.68
C GLU A 835 -28.78 9.39 -30.00
N HIS A 836 -28.55 9.15 -28.71
CA HIS A 836 -27.47 9.76 -27.94
C HIS A 836 -26.32 8.78 -27.61
N TRP A 837 -26.31 7.57 -28.17
CA TRP A 837 -25.24 6.61 -27.92
C TRP A 837 -23.86 7.15 -28.34
N LEU A 838 -22.89 7.12 -27.41
CA LEU A 838 -21.57 7.74 -27.57
C LEU A 838 -21.61 9.27 -27.79
N TRP A 839 -22.70 9.94 -27.42
CA TRP A 839 -22.69 11.39 -27.23
C TRP A 839 -21.56 11.74 -26.26
N GLN A 840 -20.79 12.78 -26.59
CA GLN A 840 -19.67 13.24 -25.79
C GLN A 840 -19.73 14.75 -25.64
N ALA A 841 -19.81 15.22 -24.39
CA ALA A 841 -19.76 16.61 -24.02
C ALA A 841 -18.48 17.28 -24.56
N CYS A 842 -18.62 18.49 -25.09
CA CYS A 842 -17.52 19.15 -25.79
C CYS A 842 -16.33 19.51 -24.90
N TRP A 843 -16.52 19.66 -23.58
CA TRP A 843 -15.46 19.93 -22.59
C TRP A 843 -14.48 18.75 -22.40
N ARG A 844 -14.85 17.51 -22.79
CA ARG A 844 -13.90 16.37 -22.81
C ARG A 844 -12.89 16.40 -23.95
N ARG A 845 -12.85 17.44 -24.80
CA ARG A 845 -12.05 17.47 -26.04
C ARG A 845 -10.65 18.03 -25.81
N VAL A 846 -9.70 17.14 -25.49
CA VAL A 846 -8.27 17.51 -25.41
C VAL A 846 -7.80 18.20 -26.70
N SER A 847 -7.39 19.45 -26.57
CA SER A 847 -6.95 20.33 -27.66
C SER A 847 -5.66 19.83 -28.34
N GLY A 848 -5.83 18.90 -29.29
CA GLY A 848 -4.75 18.30 -30.08
C GLY A 848 -5.14 17.07 -30.92
N GLY A 849 -6.25 16.39 -30.59
CA GLY A 849 -6.75 15.23 -31.34
C GLY A 849 -7.93 15.58 -32.25
N MET A 850 -7.70 15.65 -33.56
CA MET A 850 -8.75 15.95 -34.55
C MET A 850 -9.64 14.72 -34.81
N PHE A 851 -10.92 14.76 -34.45
CA PHE A 851 -12.06 14.29 -35.26
C PHE A 851 -13.40 14.78 -34.66
N PRO A 852 -14.09 15.76 -35.27
CA PRO A 852 -15.42 16.16 -34.83
C PRO A 852 -16.49 15.20 -35.39
N LEU A 853 -17.17 14.47 -34.52
CA LEU A 853 -18.50 13.93 -34.80
C LEU A 853 -19.55 14.95 -34.35
N SER A 854 -19.72 16.02 -35.12
CA SER A 854 -20.90 16.88 -34.99
C SER A 854 -22.09 16.16 -35.64
N MET A 855 -23.03 15.67 -34.84
CA MET A 855 -24.37 15.34 -35.33
C MET A 855 -25.15 16.63 -35.53
N ASP A 856 -24.82 17.35 -36.62
CA ASP A 856 -25.70 18.39 -37.16
C ASP A 856 -27.06 17.75 -37.51
N ALA A 857 -28.16 18.47 -37.29
CA ALA A 857 -29.53 17.95 -37.36
C ALA A 857 -30.06 17.66 -38.80
N GLY A 858 -29.24 17.02 -39.64
CA GLY A 858 -29.56 16.59 -41.00
C GLY A 858 -28.83 15.30 -41.36
N GLY A 859 -29.54 14.16 -41.29
CA GLY A 859 -28.91 12.83 -41.31
C GLY A 859 -28.18 12.42 -42.59
N GLN A 860 -26.92 11.97 -42.43
CA GLN A 860 -26.08 11.09 -43.29
C GLN A 860 -24.99 10.47 -42.38
N THR A 861 -24.47 9.24 -42.51
CA THR A 861 -24.80 8.01 -43.28
C THR A 861 -24.07 6.80 -42.63
N LEU A 862 -24.38 5.55 -43.01
CA LEU A 862 -23.83 4.31 -42.42
C LEU A 862 -22.29 4.20 -42.31
N GLU A 863 -21.50 5.00 -43.03
CA GLU A 863 -20.03 4.85 -43.07
C GLU A 863 -19.29 5.38 -41.83
N ALA A 864 -19.93 6.20 -40.99
CA ALA A 864 -19.28 6.78 -39.80
C ALA A 864 -19.06 5.78 -38.64
N LEU A 865 -19.92 4.75 -38.52
CA LEU A 865 -19.83 3.73 -37.46
C LEU A 865 -18.68 2.73 -37.66
N ALA A 866 -18.21 2.55 -38.90
CA ALA A 866 -17.17 1.57 -39.23
C ALA A 866 -15.72 2.11 -39.05
N GLY A 867 -15.56 3.39 -38.67
CA GLY A 867 -14.26 4.07 -38.57
C GLY A 867 -13.84 4.48 -37.16
N ALA A 868 -14.64 4.17 -36.13
CA ALA A 868 -14.30 4.47 -34.74
C ALA A 868 -13.22 3.50 -34.23
N ASP A 869 -11.96 3.92 -34.30
CA ASP A 869 -10.84 3.23 -33.66
C ASP A 869 -11.11 3.08 -32.16
N ALA A 870 -10.85 1.90 -31.58
CA ALA A 870 -11.20 1.57 -30.19
C ALA A 870 -10.57 2.48 -29.10
N ALA A 871 -9.72 3.43 -29.50
CA ALA A 871 -9.25 4.52 -28.64
C ALA A 871 -10.34 5.54 -28.28
N SER A 872 -11.38 5.73 -29.11
CA SER A 872 -12.46 6.70 -28.84
C SER A 872 -13.35 6.29 -27.65
N LEU A 873 -13.43 4.99 -27.35
CA LEU A 873 -14.17 4.42 -26.21
C LEU A 873 -13.48 4.66 -24.84
N THR A 874 -12.27 5.23 -24.81
CA THR A 874 -11.42 5.31 -23.60
C THR A 874 -11.06 6.73 -23.14
N LEU A 875 -11.68 7.76 -23.71
CA LEU A 875 -11.36 9.17 -23.45
C LEU A 875 -12.07 9.71 -22.18
N GLU A 876 -11.85 9.07 -21.03
CA GLU A 876 -12.27 9.55 -19.69
C GLU A 876 -11.76 11.00 -19.48
N GLY A 877 -12.68 11.94 -19.19
CA GLY A 877 -12.34 13.30 -18.78
C GLY A 877 -11.84 13.34 -17.34
N ASP A 878 -10.98 14.30 -16.99
CA ASP A 878 -10.32 14.31 -15.67
C ASP A 878 -11.29 14.53 -14.50
N PHE A 879 -12.52 14.99 -14.79
CA PHE A 879 -13.56 15.26 -13.81
C PHE A 879 -14.37 14.07 -13.28
N ALA A 880 -14.15 12.84 -13.78
CA ALA A 880 -14.89 11.66 -13.31
C ALA A 880 -14.66 11.40 -11.81
N VAL A 881 -15.65 11.74 -10.98
CA VAL A 881 -15.66 11.46 -9.54
C VAL A 881 -16.00 9.98 -9.32
N ALA A 882 -14.97 9.21 -8.97
CA ALA A 882 -15.03 7.88 -8.36
C ALA A 882 -16.30 7.03 -8.62
N TYR A 883 -16.28 6.19 -9.66
CA TYR A 883 -17.11 4.99 -9.68
C TYR A 883 -16.31 3.73 -10.02
N GLU A 884 -16.59 2.68 -9.24
CA GLU A 884 -16.13 1.28 -9.24
C GLU A 884 -14.61 1.01 -9.46
N PRO A 885 -13.97 0.22 -8.57
CA PRO A 885 -12.81 -0.58 -8.97
C PRO A 885 -13.14 -1.40 -10.22
N TRP A 886 -12.13 -1.71 -11.04
CA TRP A 886 -12.31 -2.53 -12.24
C TRP A 886 -12.65 -3.99 -11.87
N ASP A 887 -13.93 -4.24 -11.62
CA ASP A 887 -14.48 -5.44 -10.97
C ASP A 887 -15.11 -6.43 -11.98
N LEU A 888 -15.34 -7.66 -11.52
CA LEU A 888 -16.15 -8.68 -12.18
C LEU A 888 -17.57 -8.17 -12.55
N SER A 889 -18.09 -7.17 -11.83
CA SER A 889 -19.35 -6.46 -12.09
C SER A 889 -19.50 -6.02 -13.55
N ARG A 890 -18.51 -5.34 -14.13
CA ARG A 890 -18.56 -4.82 -15.51
C ARG A 890 -18.52 -5.94 -16.56
N ARG A 891 -17.86 -7.07 -16.27
CA ARG A 891 -17.90 -8.27 -17.14
C ARG A 891 -19.26 -8.97 -17.08
N ALA A 892 -19.88 -9.03 -15.90
CA ALA A 892 -21.24 -9.56 -15.75
C ALA A 892 -22.27 -8.67 -16.44
N ALA A 893 -22.15 -7.34 -16.31
CA ALA A 893 -22.95 -6.35 -17.03
C ALA A 893 -22.82 -6.52 -18.55
N LEU A 894 -21.60 -6.53 -19.10
CA LEU A 894 -21.37 -6.71 -20.54
C LEU A 894 -21.96 -8.02 -21.09
N ALA A 895 -21.89 -9.11 -20.31
CA ALA A 895 -22.51 -10.38 -20.70
C ALA A 895 -24.05 -10.34 -20.65
N GLN A 896 -24.64 -9.62 -19.68
CA GLN A 896 -26.09 -9.39 -19.62
C GLN A 896 -26.55 -8.52 -20.79
N ILE A 897 -25.81 -7.47 -21.11
CA ILE A 897 -26.03 -6.56 -22.24
C ILE A 897 -25.97 -7.30 -23.59
N LEU A 898 -24.96 -8.14 -23.82
CA LEU A 898 -24.85 -8.93 -25.06
C LEU A 898 -25.92 -10.02 -25.17
N ALA A 899 -26.42 -10.56 -24.04
CA ALA A 899 -27.57 -11.45 -24.04
C ALA A 899 -28.87 -10.68 -24.37
N PHE A 900 -29.09 -9.55 -23.70
CA PHE A 900 -30.22 -8.64 -23.94
C PHE A 900 -30.33 -8.24 -25.41
N LEU A 901 -29.25 -7.70 -26.00
CA LEU A 901 -29.20 -7.27 -27.40
C LEU A 901 -29.46 -8.40 -28.41
N LYS A 902 -29.26 -9.66 -28.01
CA LYS A 902 -29.54 -10.83 -28.84
C LYS A 902 -30.99 -11.30 -28.70
N ASP A 903 -31.58 -11.13 -27.52
CA ASP A 903 -32.98 -11.49 -27.25
C ASP A 903 -33.95 -10.51 -27.93
N ILE A 904 -33.60 -9.22 -28.09
CA ILE A 904 -34.42 -8.22 -28.79
C ILE A 904 -34.16 -8.10 -30.30
N GLU A 905 -33.10 -8.72 -30.83
CA GLU A 905 -32.74 -8.70 -32.25
C GLU A 905 -33.88 -9.08 -33.23
N PRO A 906 -34.79 -10.03 -32.92
CA PRO A 906 -35.89 -10.39 -33.81
C PRO A 906 -36.94 -9.30 -34.00
N ASP A 907 -37.11 -8.42 -33.00
CA ASP A 907 -38.22 -7.47 -32.91
C ASP A 907 -37.77 -6.01 -33.14
N TYR A 908 -36.45 -5.75 -33.18
CA TYR A 908 -35.89 -4.41 -33.34
C TYR A 908 -36.06 -3.86 -34.79
N PRO A 909 -36.45 -2.58 -35.00
CA PRO A 909 -36.86 -2.09 -36.33
C PRO A 909 -35.70 -1.87 -37.31
N ASP A 910 -34.48 -1.67 -36.80
CA ASP A 910 -33.24 -1.50 -37.56
C ASP A 910 -32.15 -2.48 -37.08
N PRO A 911 -32.20 -3.75 -37.51
CA PRO A 911 -31.29 -4.79 -37.02
C PRO A 911 -29.82 -4.57 -37.44
N GLU A 912 -29.52 -3.71 -38.43
CA GLU A 912 -28.11 -3.35 -38.72
C GLU A 912 -27.54 -2.42 -37.64
N ARG A 913 -28.30 -1.44 -37.16
CA ARG A 913 -27.88 -0.56 -36.05
C ARG A 913 -27.66 -1.35 -34.75
N LEU A 914 -28.56 -2.28 -34.45
CA LEU A 914 -28.43 -3.16 -33.28
C LEU A 914 -27.20 -4.07 -33.39
N ARG A 915 -26.94 -4.62 -34.58
CA ARG A 915 -25.77 -5.47 -34.83
C ARG A 915 -24.45 -4.68 -34.74
N LEU A 916 -24.40 -3.45 -35.21
CA LEU A 916 -23.21 -2.59 -35.05
C LEU A 916 -22.91 -2.34 -33.56
N LEU A 917 -23.93 -2.11 -32.75
CA LEU A 917 -23.80 -2.01 -31.29
C LEU A 917 -23.24 -3.33 -30.69
N GLN A 918 -23.79 -4.48 -31.06
CA GLN A 918 -23.25 -5.79 -30.64
C GLN A 918 -21.77 -5.97 -31.06
N GLU A 919 -21.39 -5.60 -32.28
CA GLU A 919 -20.01 -5.73 -32.79
C GLU A 919 -19.04 -4.82 -32.02
N CYS A 920 -19.40 -3.56 -31.72
CA CYS A 920 -18.62 -2.67 -30.86
C CYS A 920 -18.41 -3.25 -29.44
N LEU A 921 -19.47 -3.77 -28.83
CA LEU A 921 -19.44 -4.35 -27.49
C LEU A 921 -18.62 -5.65 -27.42
N ILE A 922 -18.58 -6.42 -28.51
CA ILE A 922 -17.73 -7.60 -28.67
C ILE A 922 -16.25 -7.20 -28.80
N GLU A 923 -15.91 -6.08 -29.43
CA GLU A 923 -14.53 -5.56 -29.42
C GLU A 923 -14.11 -5.06 -28.03
N GLU A 924 -14.98 -4.36 -27.29
CA GLU A 924 -14.71 -4.01 -25.89
C GLU A 924 -14.52 -5.27 -25.02
N ALA A 925 -15.34 -6.32 -25.23
CA ALA A 925 -15.17 -7.62 -24.59
C ALA A 925 -13.82 -8.29 -24.89
N LYS A 926 -13.25 -8.06 -26.09
CA LYS A 926 -11.92 -8.58 -26.48
C LYS A 926 -10.80 -7.79 -25.84
N ILE A 927 -10.92 -6.47 -25.72
CA ILE A 927 -9.95 -5.61 -25.01
C ILE A 927 -9.87 -6.01 -23.53
N LEU A 928 -10.97 -6.45 -22.92
CA LEU A 928 -11.03 -6.98 -21.55
C LEU A 928 -10.33 -8.36 -21.36
N ARG A 929 -9.74 -8.96 -22.41
CA ARG A 929 -8.96 -10.22 -22.33
C ARG A 929 -7.44 -9.98 -22.34
N GLU A 930 -6.89 -9.58 -21.18
CA GLU A 930 -5.48 -9.88 -20.82
C GLU A 930 -5.40 -11.02 -19.77
N PRO A 931 -4.31 -11.82 -19.72
CA PRO A 931 -4.45 -13.29 -19.69
C PRO A 931 -4.68 -14.01 -18.34
N ASN A 932 -4.89 -13.30 -17.22
CA ASN A 932 -4.59 -13.84 -15.89
C ASN A 932 -5.75 -14.38 -15.04
N VAL A 933 -6.84 -14.88 -15.63
CA VAL A 933 -7.77 -15.80 -14.94
C VAL A 933 -8.27 -16.88 -15.91
N GLY A 934 -7.96 -18.14 -15.61
CA GLY A 934 -8.49 -19.28 -16.34
C GLY A 934 -9.93 -19.60 -15.93
N LEU A 935 -10.89 -19.13 -16.72
CA LEU A 935 -12.31 -19.54 -16.66
C LEU A 935 -12.79 -19.82 -18.09
N ASP A 936 -13.21 -21.07 -18.33
CA ASP A 936 -13.82 -21.49 -19.59
C ASP A 936 -15.17 -20.77 -19.78
N LEU A 937 -15.22 -19.79 -20.66
CA LEU A 937 -16.49 -19.38 -21.27
C LEU A 937 -16.91 -20.48 -22.26
N PRO A 938 -18.14 -21.04 -22.16
CA PRO A 938 -18.57 -22.11 -23.04
C PRO A 938 -18.53 -21.67 -24.51
N LYS A 939 -18.04 -22.54 -25.38
CA LYS A 939 -17.81 -22.31 -26.82
C LYS A 939 -19.10 -22.27 -27.66
N GLN A 940 -20.13 -21.57 -27.20
CA GLN A 940 -21.39 -21.36 -27.90
C GLN A 940 -21.86 -19.90 -27.78
N PHE A 941 -21.12 -19.04 -28.48
CA PHE A 941 -21.65 -17.86 -29.15
C PHE A 941 -21.27 -17.97 -30.63
#